data_AF-B6VBB2-F1
#
_entry.id   AF-B6VBB2-F1
#
_cell.length_a   1.000
_cell.length_b   1.000
_cell.length_c   1.000
_cell.angle_alpha   90.00
_cell.angle_beta   90.00
_cell.angle_gamma   90.00
#
_symmetry.space_group_name_H-M   'P 1'
#
loop_
_entity.id
_entity.type
_entity.pdbx_description
1 polymer ?
#
loop_
_entity_poly.entity_id
_entity_poly.type
_entity_poly.pdbx_seq_one_letter_code
_entity_poly.pdbx_strand_id
1 'polypeptide(L)'
;MEQRSKYSLNGVYRCENFAQYVVNNDFPRFPIGFALGLDGWYIKFRRNVYGDGEWVYPFIYCQNHPKVQIRVCFNILKNDGSPAFERQFDCLYLESDEGCCGEYTNIEALLDEKNGYLDEGALTIEYGLQVESEQREDGIWMFNFHDKFFEWQTKDHMFEFTSRHESTVYSHKQIIKLHSTIIDASKNSVQIPSFLLNFFGYKAFLMCVQITHGVRLQMDAIDYRNVARIAFHFGFSNTVRYCERQLIAMEPNLKTNLFKLAIKCNMRSYLVHLLKQIKTKEQLVNILSILDLEKMSSESMKAIVTKIFFIVKYTDLLNGVYRCENFAQHVENNDCPEFPIGSALGLNEWYIDFRASDEIDGEWAVFPFISQHNHPKIQARAYFNIIKKDGSSSFVKELKCVYMRPMRGCIGKCMDIDLLLNEENGYLDDGALTVEYGLQVVAEEGEDEIWKFNFHDKFFEWQTKDYMFEFTFRRRRTVFCHKQIIKLHSPTLDGNKDSMRVPTFFDSNTFFMCAQITHGVRLQMNTIDYRNVARVAFHFGFSNTVRYCERQLIAMEPNLKTNLFKLAVKCNMRCYLVHQLKQIKTKEQLVNILSILDLEKMSSESMKAIVTKIFLLRNVYGDGEWVYPFIYCQNHPKVQIRVCFNILKNDGSPAFERQFDCLYLESDEGCCGEYMNIGELLDEKNGYLDGGALTIEYGLQVESEQREDGIWKFNFHDKFFEWQTKDYMFEFTFRRRRTVFCHKQIIKLHSTTIDANKNSMRVPTFFDSNTFFMCAQITHGVRLQMNTIDYRSCDV
;
A
#
# COMPACT_ATOMS: atom_id res chain seq x y z
N MET A 1 8.34 -41.21 7.55
CA MET A 1 9.45 -40.50 6.89
C MET A 1 10.70 -40.76 7.70
N GLU A 2 11.82 -40.99 7.02
CA GLU A 2 13.14 -41.05 7.65
C GLU A 2 13.51 -39.66 8.17
N GLN A 3 14.20 -39.56 9.31
CA GLN A 3 14.49 -38.27 9.95
C GLN A 3 15.35 -37.35 9.07
N ARG A 4 16.21 -37.96 8.23
CA ARG A 4 17.02 -37.27 7.22
C ARG A 4 16.21 -36.54 6.13
N SER A 5 14.99 -36.98 5.79
CA SER A 5 14.24 -36.43 4.65
C SER A 5 13.74 -34.99 4.87
N LYS A 6 13.91 -34.48 6.10
CA LYS A 6 13.65 -33.10 6.51
C LYS A 6 14.67 -32.09 5.98
N TYR A 7 15.89 -32.51 5.65
CA TYR A 7 17.03 -31.65 5.32
C TYR A 7 17.20 -31.47 3.79
N SER A 8 17.72 -30.32 3.34
CA SER A 8 17.91 -30.03 1.91
C SER A 8 18.92 -30.97 1.23
N LEU A 9 20.05 -31.24 1.88
CA LEU A 9 20.96 -32.34 1.54
C LEU A 9 20.80 -33.46 2.55
N ASN A 10 20.63 -34.70 2.10
CA ASN A 10 20.54 -35.86 2.98
C ASN A 10 20.90 -37.15 2.22
N GLY A 11 21.27 -38.20 2.95
CA GLY A 11 21.59 -39.49 2.34
C GLY A 11 22.24 -40.48 3.30
N VAL A 12 22.83 -41.51 2.70
CA VAL A 12 23.63 -42.54 3.39
C VAL A 12 25.03 -42.54 2.80
N TYR A 13 26.04 -42.63 3.66
CA TYR A 13 27.44 -42.83 3.31
C TYR A 13 27.94 -44.12 3.96
N ARG A 14 28.20 -45.15 3.14
CA ARG A 14 28.85 -46.41 3.55
C ARG A 14 30.35 -46.28 3.28
N CYS A 15 31.16 -46.43 4.32
CA CYS A 15 32.62 -46.36 4.25
C CYS A 15 33.17 -47.79 4.20
N GLU A 16 33.39 -48.27 2.97
CA GLU A 16 34.00 -49.58 2.69
C GLU A 16 35.36 -49.74 3.37
N ASN A 17 35.74 -50.97 3.74
CA ASN A 17 37.06 -51.27 4.33
C ASN A 17 37.42 -50.38 5.54
N PHE A 18 36.44 -50.01 6.37
CA PHE A 18 36.58 -48.97 7.41
C PHE A 18 37.80 -49.18 8.32
N ALA A 19 38.08 -50.43 8.71
CA ALA A 19 39.25 -50.78 9.53
C ALA A 19 40.61 -50.43 8.89
N GLN A 20 40.72 -50.49 7.55
CA GLN A 20 41.96 -50.11 6.84
C GLN A 20 42.16 -48.58 6.90
N TYR A 21 41.10 -47.81 6.64
CA TYR A 21 41.12 -46.36 6.73
C TYR A 21 41.35 -45.84 8.17
N VAL A 22 40.92 -46.59 9.20
CA VAL A 22 41.27 -46.34 10.61
C VAL A 22 42.78 -46.44 10.84
N VAL A 23 43.41 -47.53 10.40
CA VAL A 23 44.85 -47.78 10.59
C VAL A 23 45.70 -46.73 9.86
N ASN A 24 45.37 -46.48 8.59
CA ASN A 24 46.10 -45.55 7.71
C ASN A 24 45.79 -44.07 7.97
N ASN A 25 44.65 -43.76 8.60
CA ASN A 25 44.13 -42.41 8.86
C ASN A 25 43.87 -41.55 7.60
N ASP A 26 43.50 -42.21 6.49
CA ASP A 26 43.38 -41.65 5.14
C ASP A 26 41.93 -41.70 4.59
N PHE A 27 40.93 -41.66 5.48
CA PHE A 27 39.50 -41.75 5.15
C PHE A 27 39.08 -40.94 3.90
N PRO A 28 38.39 -41.57 2.94
CA PRO A 28 38.02 -40.94 1.68
C PRO A 28 37.00 -39.80 1.89
N ARG A 29 36.98 -38.88 0.93
CA ARG A 29 36.04 -37.74 0.86
C ARG A 29 34.89 -38.12 -0.06
N PHE A 30 33.67 -38.13 0.44
CA PHE A 30 32.47 -38.41 -0.35
C PHE A 30 31.68 -37.11 -0.59
N PRO A 31 31.41 -36.71 -1.84
CA PRO A 31 30.65 -35.49 -2.13
C PRO A 31 29.18 -35.71 -1.76
N ILE A 32 28.61 -34.81 -0.94
CA ILE A 32 27.20 -34.85 -0.53
C ILE A 32 26.30 -33.88 -1.31
N GLY A 33 26.90 -33.03 -2.16
CA GLY A 33 26.19 -32.22 -3.15
C GLY A 33 26.32 -30.71 -2.94
N PHE A 34 25.25 -30.00 -3.29
CA PHE A 34 25.18 -28.56 -3.48
C PHE A 34 24.21 -27.94 -2.48
N ALA A 35 24.63 -26.91 -1.76
CA ALA A 35 23.80 -26.16 -0.81
C ALA A 35 24.27 -24.70 -0.72
N LEU A 36 23.37 -23.79 -0.34
CA LEU A 36 23.58 -22.32 -0.30
C LEU A 36 23.86 -21.67 -1.68
N GLY A 37 23.88 -22.43 -2.77
CA GLY A 37 24.42 -21.98 -4.06
C GLY A 37 25.88 -22.38 -4.31
N LEU A 38 26.48 -23.14 -3.38
CA LEU A 38 27.86 -23.63 -3.43
C LEU A 38 27.89 -25.15 -3.69
N ASP A 39 28.76 -25.56 -4.61
CA ASP A 39 29.14 -26.96 -4.83
C ASP A 39 30.33 -27.35 -3.94
N GLY A 40 30.55 -28.65 -3.75
CA GLY A 40 31.68 -29.15 -2.99
C GLY A 40 31.47 -29.25 -1.48
N TRP A 41 30.25 -29.56 -1.04
CA TRP A 41 30.04 -30.14 0.29
C TRP A 41 30.47 -31.62 0.29
N TYR A 42 31.24 -32.02 1.30
CA TYR A 42 31.75 -33.38 1.48
C TYR A 42 31.45 -33.91 2.88
N ILE A 43 31.19 -35.21 2.98
CA ILE A 43 31.29 -35.99 4.22
C ILE A 43 32.55 -36.84 4.19
N LYS A 44 33.18 -37.03 5.36
CA LYS A 44 34.17 -38.07 5.60
C LYS A 44 34.22 -38.45 7.09
N PHE A 45 35.00 -39.46 7.43
CA PHE A 45 35.43 -39.67 8.81
C PHE A 45 36.67 -38.83 9.16
N ARG A 46 36.86 -38.58 10.45
CA ARG A 46 38.12 -38.11 11.05
C ARG A 46 38.42 -38.93 12.31
N ARG A 47 39.70 -39.27 12.52
CA ARG A 47 40.24 -39.84 13.76
C ARG A 47 40.74 -38.71 14.67
N ASN A 48 40.59 -38.87 15.98
CA ASN A 48 41.18 -38.00 17.00
C ASN A 48 41.67 -38.86 18.18
N VAL A 49 42.74 -38.41 18.83
CA VAL A 49 43.31 -39.07 20.01
C VAL A 49 43.12 -38.11 21.18
N TYR A 50 42.45 -38.55 22.24
CA TYR A 50 42.12 -37.70 23.39
C TYR A 50 42.15 -38.50 24.69
N GLY A 51 43.02 -38.09 25.62
CA GLY A 51 43.41 -38.93 26.75
C GLY A 51 44.04 -40.24 26.25
N ASP A 52 43.72 -41.34 26.93
CA ASP A 52 44.23 -42.68 26.62
C ASP A 52 43.41 -43.40 25.51
N GLY A 53 42.49 -42.71 24.84
CA GLY A 53 41.53 -43.30 23.89
C GLY A 53 41.56 -42.70 22.49
N GLU A 54 41.31 -43.55 21.49
CA GLU A 54 41.13 -43.15 20.10
C GLU A 54 39.65 -43.14 19.68
N TRP A 55 39.28 -42.12 18.91
CA TRP A 55 37.90 -41.80 18.57
C TRP A 55 37.76 -41.51 17.08
N VAL A 56 36.69 -42.01 16.47
CA VAL A 56 36.24 -41.64 15.13
C VAL A 56 34.97 -40.81 15.22
N TYR A 57 34.78 -39.89 14.29
CA TYR A 57 33.51 -39.16 14.11
C TYR A 57 33.26 -38.87 12.62
N PRO A 58 31.99 -38.85 12.18
CA PRO A 58 31.63 -38.31 10.87
C PRO A 58 31.80 -36.79 10.87
N PHE A 59 32.20 -36.23 9.74
CA PHE A 59 32.53 -34.81 9.60
C PHE A 59 32.08 -34.28 8.24
N ILE A 60 31.23 -33.25 8.24
CA ILE A 60 30.74 -32.57 7.04
C ILE A 60 31.39 -31.20 6.92
N TYR A 61 31.86 -30.85 5.72
CA TYR A 61 32.49 -29.55 5.42
C TYR A 61 32.35 -29.18 3.94
N CYS A 62 32.51 -27.89 3.65
CA CYS A 62 32.77 -27.37 2.30
C CYS A 62 34.18 -26.75 2.29
N GLN A 63 34.68 -26.34 1.11
CA GLN A 63 35.84 -25.46 1.02
C GLN A 63 35.42 -24.11 0.43
N ASN A 64 35.99 -23.02 0.92
CA ASN A 64 35.68 -21.63 0.57
C ASN A 64 34.22 -21.22 0.84
N HIS A 65 33.56 -21.81 1.84
CA HIS A 65 32.26 -21.31 2.29
C HIS A 65 32.43 -20.09 3.21
N PRO A 66 31.49 -19.13 3.20
CA PRO A 66 31.45 -18.06 4.20
C PRO A 66 31.09 -18.64 5.58
N LYS A 67 31.08 -17.77 6.60
CA LYS A 67 30.43 -18.09 7.87
C LYS A 67 28.95 -18.43 7.62
N VAL A 68 28.49 -19.57 8.12
CA VAL A 68 27.13 -20.09 7.86
C VAL A 68 26.40 -20.51 9.14
N GLN A 69 25.08 -20.45 9.07
CA GLN A 69 24.17 -21.06 10.04
C GLN A 69 23.59 -22.33 9.42
N ILE A 70 23.72 -23.46 10.11
CA ILE A 70 23.24 -24.76 9.63
C ILE A 70 22.37 -25.50 10.65
N ARG A 71 21.55 -26.42 10.16
CA ARG A 71 21.12 -27.62 10.89
C ARG A 71 21.87 -28.82 10.34
N VAL A 72 22.23 -29.76 11.20
CA VAL A 72 22.83 -31.04 10.76
C VAL A 72 22.36 -32.18 11.65
N CYS A 73 22.16 -33.37 11.08
CA CYS A 73 22.06 -34.62 11.82
C CYS A 73 23.08 -35.64 11.30
N PHE A 74 23.64 -36.40 12.24
CA PHE A 74 24.46 -37.57 11.97
C PHE A 74 23.84 -38.75 12.71
N ASN A 75 23.78 -39.92 12.07
CA ASN A 75 23.28 -41.14 12.66
C ASN A 75 24.16 -42.32 12.21
N ILE A 76 24.94 -42.91 13.11
CA ILE A 76 25.70 -44.14 12.82
C ILE A 76 24.73 -45.31 12.88
N LEU A 77 24.64 -46.08 11.79
CA LEU A 77 23.75 -47.23 11.66
C LEU A 77 24.47 -48.53 12.03
N LYS A 78 23.72 -49.47 12.60
CA LYS A 78 24.15 -50.88 12.76
C LYS A 78 23.83 -51.71 11.51
N ASN A 79 24.35 -52.94 11.50
CA ASN A 79 24.10 -53.94 10.46
C ASN A 79 22.62 -54.38 10.35
N ASP A 80 21.81 -54.22 11.40
CA ASP A 80 20.35 -54.37 11.36
C ASP A 80 19.59 -53.13 10.86
N GLY A 81 20.32 -52.06 10.49
CA GLY A 81 19.79 -50.76 10.07
C GLY A 81 19.33 -49.86 11.22
N SER A 82 19.48 -50.26 12.48
CA SER A 82 19.06 -49.46 13.63
C SER A 82 20.00 -48.28 13.91
N PRO A 83 19.48 -47.14 14.41
CA PRO A 83 20.29 -46.02 14.85
C PRO A 83 21.06 -46.37 16.13
N ALA A 84 22.37 -46.14 16.14
CA ALA A 84 23.21 -46.33 17.34
C ALA A 84 23.60 -45.00 17.99
N PHE A 85 24.04 -44.03 17.20
CA PHE A 85 24.57 -42.76 17.67
C PHE A 85 23.97 -41.62 16.85
N GLU A 86 22.81 -41.14 17.29
CA GLU A 86 22.13 -39.98 16.70
C GLU A 86 22.65 -38.68 17.34
N ARG A 87 23.11 -37.74 16.53
CA ARG A 87 23.52 -36.39 16.95
C ARG A 87 22.89 -35.34 16.02
N GLN A 88 21.90 -34.60 16.53
CA GLN A 88 21.25 -33.51 15.82
C GLN A 88 21.63 -32.14 16.42
N PHE A 89 21.89 -31.17 15.55
CA PHE A 89 22.06 -29.76 15.89
C PHE A 89 20.99 -28.94 15.17
N ASP A 90 20.12 -28.28 15.95
CA ASP A 90 19.03 -27.44 15.44
C ASP A 90 19.43 -26.01 15.06
N CYS A 91 20.64 -25.59 15.43
CA CYS A 91 21.26 -24.33 15.02
C CYS A 91 22.74 -24.38 15.39
N LEU A 92 23.61 -24.52 14.40
CA LEU A 92 25.06 -24.44 14.56
C LEU A 92 25.59 -23.32 13.66
N TYR A 93 26.45 -22.47 14.22
CA TYR A 93 27.21 -21.49 13.46
C TYR A 93 28.61 -22.06 13.19
N LEU A 94 29.06 -21.97 11.94
CA LEU A 94 30.40 -22.36 11.51
C LEU A 94 31.11 -21.11 10.97
N GLU A 95 32.36 -20.88 11.34
CA GLU A 95 33.22 -19.90 10.67
C GLU A 95 33.57 -20.37 9.24
N SER A 96 34.17 -19.49 8.43
CA SER A 96 34.61 -19.86 7.08
C SER A 96 35.58 -21.04 7.11
N ASP A 97 35.39 -22.02 6.23
CA ASP A 97 36.12 -23.30 6.14
C ASP A 97 36.00 -24.25 7.35
N GLU A 98 35.17 -23.93 8.36
CA GLU A 98 34.86 -24.86 9.46
C GLU A 98 33.80 -25.90 9.07
N GLY A 99 34.05 -27.16 9.42
CA GLY A 99 33.08 -28.24 9.29
C GLY A 99 32.49 -28.68 10.63
N CYS A 100 31.35 -29.35 10.57
CA CYS A 100 30.65 -29.89 11.73
C CYS A 100 30.93 -31.39 11.94
N CYS A 101 30.93 -31.83 13.20
CA CYS A 101 31.18 -33.22 13.60
C CYS A 101 29.94 -33.88 14.22
N GLY A 102 29.75 -35.17 13.92
CA GLY A 102 28.81 -36.04 14.63
C GLY A 102 29.38 -36.51 15.96
N GLU A 103 28.90 -37.64 16.47
CA GLU A 103 29.31 -38.13 17.78
C GLU A 103 30.69 -38.80 17.76
N TYR A 104 31.46 -38.62 18.84
CA TYR A 104 32.78 -39.22 18.99
C TYR A 104 32.63 -40.67 19.47
N THR A 105 32.87 -41.63 18.58
CA THR A 105 32.71 -43.06 18.87
C THR A 105 34.08 -43.70 19.03
N ASN A 106 34.28 -44.47 20.10
CA ASN A 106 35.53 -45.16 20.37
C ASN A 106 35.83 -46.20 19.25
N ILE A 107 37.09 -46.25 18.81
CA ILE A 107 37.49 -47.08 17.67
C ILE A 107 37.43 -48.58 17.98
N GLU A 108 37.84 -49.01 19.19
CA GLU A 108 37.76 -50.42 19.58
C GLU A 108 36.31 -50.91 19.63
N ALA A 109 35.40 -50.07 20.14
CA ALA A 109 33.97 -50.34 20.16
C ALA A 109 33.35 -50.45 18.76
N LEU A 110 33.84 -49.66 17.79
CA LEU A 110 33.44 -49.77 16.38
C LEU A 110 33.98 -51.01 15.67
N LEU A 111 35.16 -51.51 16.08
CA LEU A 111 35.83 -52.64 15.44
C LEU A 111 35.49 -54.03 16.05
N ASP A 112 34.95 -54.12 17.28
CA ASP A 112 34.40 -55.39 17.78
C ASP A 112 33.07 -55.72 17.07
N GLU A 113 33.14 -56.71 16.17
CA GLU A 113 32.01 -57.24 15.39
C GLU A 113 30.77 -57.55 16.24
N LYS A 114 30.94 -57.92 17.52
CA LYS A 114 29.83 -58.21 18.46
C LYS A 114 28.91 -57.02 18.70
N ASN A 115 29.39 -55.79 18.50
CA ASN A 115 28.59 -54.59 18.71
C ASN A 115 27.68 -54.26 17.51
N GLY A 116 27.91 -54.89 16.35
CA GLY A 116 27.06 -54.81 15.15
C GLY A 116 27.19 -53.52 14.33
N TYR A 117 28.26 -52.73 14.50
CA TYR A 117 28.44 -51.47 13.75
C TYR A 117 28.97 -51.67 12.33
N LEU A 118 29.66 -52.78 12.07
CA LEU A 118 30.21 -53.09 10.75
C LEU A 118 29.33 -54.11 10.02
N ASP A 119 29.04 -53.79 8.77
CA ASP A 119 28.38 -54.66 7.80
C ASP A 119 29.38 -54.96 6.68
N GLU A 120 29.76 -56.22 6.51
CA GLU A 120 30.85 -56.66 5.60
C GLU A 120 32.18 -55.89 5.76
N GLY A 121 32.45 -55.36 6.97
CA GLY A 121 33.63 -54.54 7.26
C GLY A 121 33.51 -53.06 6.88
N ALA A 122 32.34 -52.62 6.42
CA ALA A 122 32.02 -51.23 6.14
C ALA A 122 31.22 -50.59 7.30
N LEU A 123 31.47 -49.30 7.57
CA LEU A 123 30.73 -48.52 8.57
C LEU A 123 29.77 -47.55 7.86
N THR A 124 28.50 -47.53 8.29
CA THR A 124 27.44 -46.77 7.61
C THR A 124 26.94 -45.58 8.44
N ILE A 125 26.85 -44.42 7.79
CA ILE A 125 26.31 -43.17 8.36
C ILE A 125 25.09 -42.73 7.55
N GLU A 126 23.98 -42.47 8.22
CA GLU A 126 22.93 -41.57 7.73
C GLU A 126 23.27 -40.12 8.09
N TYR A 127 23.06 -39.19 7.15
CA TYR A 127 23.30 -37.76 7.37
C TYR A 127 22.19 -36.87 6.78
N GLY A 128 22.06 -35.68 7.34
CA GLY A 128 21.23 -34.59 6.82
C GLY A 128 21.88 -33.24 7.13
N LEU A 129 21.91 -32.33 6.16
CA LEU A 129 22.46 -30.98 6.25
C LEU A 129 21.46 -29.98 5.65
N GLN A 130 21.23 -28.88 6.36
CA GLN A 130 20.47 -27.73 5.89
C GLN A 130 21.30 -26.49 6.18
N VAL A 131 21.63 -25.69 5.16
CA VAL A 131 22.12 -24.32 5.38
C VAL A 131 20.91 -23.41 5.49
N GLU A 132 20.81 -22.61 6.56
CA GLU A 132 19.71 -21.69 6.82
C GLU A 132 20.05 -20.24 6.44
N SER A 133 21.29 -19.81 6.69
CA SER A 133 21.76 -18.46 6.35
C SER A 133 23.29 -18.39 6.17
N GLU A 134 23.74 -17.36 5.46
CA GLU A 134 25.17 -16.98 5.31
C GLU A 134 25.41 -15.58 5.88
N GLN A 135 26.60 -15.33 6.44
CA GLN A 135 27.07 -13.99 6.78
C GLN A 135 28.03 -13.47 5.72
N ARG A 136 27.77 -12.27 5.21
CA ARG A 136 28.66 -11.57 4.28
C ARG A 136 29.81 -10.84 4.99
N GLU A 137 30.78 -10.41 4.20
CA GLU A 137 31.93 -9.58 4.62
C GLU A 137 31.52 -8.29 5.35
N ASP A 138 30.32 -7.75 5.07
CA ASP A 138 29.73 -6.58 5.76
C ASP A 138 29.09 -6.93 7.12
N GLY A 139 29.19 -8.19 7.56
CA GLY A 139 28.60 -8.71 8.78
C GLY A 139 27.08 -8.95 8.69
N ILE A 140 26.45 -8.78 7.53
CA ILE A 140 25.00 -8.96 7.39
C ILE A 140 24.69 -10.43 7.09
N TRP A 141 23.82 -11.00 7.93
CA TRP A 141 23.22 -12.32 7.70
C TRP A 141 22.13 -12.25 6.63
N MET A 142 22.15 -13.21 5.71
CA MET A 142 21.19 -13.38 4.62
C MET A 142 20.61 -14.79 4.63
N PHE A 143 19.30 -14.92 4.42
CA PHE A 143 18.63 -16.22 4.36
C PHE A 143 19.04 -17.01 3.13
N ASN A 144 19.23 -18.32 3.28
CA ASN A 144 19.34 -19.22 2.14
C ASN A 144 17.97 -19.38 1.48
N PHE A 145 17.86 -18.94 0.23
CA PHE A 145 16.66 -19.11 -0.61
C PHE A 145 16.93 -20.00 -1.84
N HIS A 146 18.13 -20.58 -1.97
CA HIS A 146 18.49 -21.47 -3.07
C HIS A 146 18.07 -22.91 -2.79
N ASP A 147 18.10 -23.30 -1.52
CA ASP A 147 17.67 -24.62 -1.07
C ASP A 147 16.23 -24.59 -0.55
N LYS A 148 15.57 -25.75 -0.54
CA LYS A 148 14.30 -25.93 0.17
C LYS A 148 14.54 -25.83 1.68
N PHE A 149 13.53 -25.39 2.43
CA PHE A 149 13.61 -25.28 3.88
C PHE A 149 13.56 -26.64 4.60
N PHE A 150 14.02 -26.64 5.85
CA PHE A 150 13.81 -27.74 6.77
C PHE A 150 12.32 -28.11 6.86
N GLU A 151 12.02 -29.41 6.78
CA GLU A 151 10.65 -29.98 6.81
C GLU A 151 9.70 -29.52 5.68
N TRP A 152 10.24 -29.06 4.53
CA TRP A 152 9.42 -28.67 3.36
C TRP A 152 8.43 -29.74 2.87
N GLN A 153 8.71 -31.02 3.12
CA GLN A 153 7.86 -32.14 2.74
C GLN A 153 6.58 -32.26 3.57
N THR A 154 6.56 -31.71 4.80
CA THR A 154 5.46 -31.86 5.76
C THR A 154 4.81 -30.54 6.15
N LYS A 155 5.44 -29.40 5.83
CA LYS A 155 4.98 -28.06 6.20
C LYS A 155 4.71 -27.19 4.98
N ASP A 156 3.44 -26.86 4.76
CA ASP A 156 2.96 -25.92 3.74
C ASP A 156 3.30 -24.45 4.11
N HIS A 157 4.61 -24.16 4.20
CA HIS A 157 5.19 -22.89 4.63
C HIS A 157 6.18 -22.31 3.60
N MET A 158 6.41 -23.03 2.51
CA MET A 158 7.26 -22.64 1.39
C MET A 158 6.46 -21.94 0.30
N PHE A 159 7.06 -20.95 -0.34
CA PHE A 159 6.54 -20.27 -1.52
C PHE A 159 7.64 -20.17 -2.58
N GLU A 160 7.34 -20.54 -3.82
CA GLU A 160 8.33 -20.70 -4.89
C GLU A 160 8.24 -19.57 -5.91
N PHE A 161 9.34 -18.84 -6.11
CA PHE A 161 9.48 -17.93 -7.24
C PHE A 161 10.25 -18.64 -8.36
N THR A 162 9.54 -19.05 -9.42
CA THR A 162 10.10 -19.88 -10.49
C THR A 162 10.53 -19.05 -11.70
N SER A 163 11.64 -19.43 -12.34
CA SER A 163 12.16 -18.82 -13.57
C SER A 163 12.19 -19.83 -14.71
N ARG A 164 12.39 -19.35 -15.95
CA ARG A 164 12.69 -20.20 -17.12
C ARG A 164 14.19 -20.40 -17.34
N HIS A 165 15.04 -19.60 -16.69
CA HIS A 165 16.47 -19.48 -16.99
C HIS A 165 17.37 -19.34 -15.74
N GLU A 166 16.76 -19.23 -14.55
CA GLU A 166 17.44 -19.08 -13.25
C GLU A 166 16.94 -20.17 -12.30
N SER A 167 17.64 -20.39 -11.20
CA SER A 167 17.16 -21.28 -10.12
C SER A 167 15.85 -20.79 -9.50
N THR A 168 15.03 -21.72 -8.99
CA THR A 168 13.86 -21.39 -8.18
C THR A 168 14.30 -20.80 -6.86
N VAL A 169 13.66 -19.71 -6.43
CA VAL A 169 13.91 -19.07 -5.14
C VAL A 169 12.81 -19.50 -4.17
N TYR A 170 13.20 -20.25 -3.14
CA TYR A 170 12.32 -20.73 -2.08
C TYR A 170 12.21 -19.69 -0.96
N SER A 171 11.00 -19.41 -0.51
CA SER A 171 10.73 -18.23 0.34
C SER A 171 9.63 -18.50 1.36
N HIS A 172 9.62 -17.82 2.51
CA HIS A 172 8.61 -18.11 3.53
C HIS A 172 7.23 -17.58 3.11
N LYS A 173 6.32 -18.51 2.84
CA LYS A 173 4.94 -18.28 2.38
C LYS A 173 4.17 -17.25 3.20
N GLN A 174 4.41 -17.23 4.51
CA GLN A 174 3.77 -16.31 5.44
C GLN A 174 4.27 -14.87 5.28
N ILE A 175 5.59 -14.69 5.11
CA ILE A 175 6.21 -13.37 4.89
C ILE A 175 5.81 -12.82 3.51
N ILE A 176 5.79 -13.67 2.48
CA ILE A 176 5.35 -13.27 1.13
C ILE A 176 3.88 -12.84 1.13
N LYS A 177 2.97 -13.59 1.77
CA LYS A 177 1.55 -13.22 1.89
C LYS A 177 1.31 -11.99 2.79
N LEU A 178 2.10 -11.83 3.86
CA LEU A 178 2.00 -10.69 4.78
C LEU A 178 2.44 -9.36 4.13
N HIS A 179 3.30 -9.41 3.11
CA HIS A 179 3.87 -8.21 2.51
C HIS A 179 3.43 -7.92 1.08
N SER A 180 2.94 -8.91 0.33
CA SER A 180 2.35 -8.69 -1.00
C SER A 180 0.89 -8.27 -0.92
N THR A 181 0.52 -7.22 -1.64
CA THR A 181 -0.89 -6.85 -1.90
C THR A 181 -1.41 -7.34 -3.26
N ILE A 182 -0.69 -8.26 -3.92
CA ILE A 182 -0.96 -8.69 -5.32
C ILE A 182 -0.86 -10.21 -5.48
N ILE A 183 0.02 -10.89 -4.73
CA ILE A 183 0.11 -12.34 -4.69
C ILE A 183 -1.11 -12.88 -3.94
N ASP A 184 -1.92 -13.62 -4.68
CA ASP A 184 -3.13 -14.31 -4.23
C ASP A 184 -2.85 -15.23 -3.03
N ALA A 185 -3.67 -15.10 -1.98
CA ALA A 185 -3.53 -15.85 -0.74
C ALA A 185 -3.80 -17.36 -0.89
N SER A 186 -4.34 -17.84 -2.01
CA SER A 186 -4.41 -19.27 -2.33
C SER A 186 -3.07 -19.84 -2.83
N LYS A 187 -2.15 -19.02 -3.36
CA LYS A 187 -1.00 -19.49 -4.13
C LYS A 187 0.22 -19.86 -3.29
N ASN A 188 0.92 -20.88 -3.78
CA ASN A 188 2.19 -21.39 -3.26
C ASN A 188 3.38 -21.07 -4.18
N SER A 189 3.14 -20.53 -5.37
CA SER A 189 4.21 -20.16 -6.30
C SER A 189 3.79 -19.03 -7.24
N VAL A 190 4.79 -18.37 -7.84
CA VAL A 190 4.60 -17.43 -8.95
C VAL A 190 5.78 -17.50 -9.91
N GLN A 191 5.51 -17.45 -11.21
CA GLN A 191 6.58 -17.32 -12.21
C GLN A 191 7.10 -15.88 -12.20
N ILE A 192 8.40 -15.69 -12.02
CA ILE A 192 9.08 -14.40 -12.16
C ILE A 192 9.00 -13.98 -13.63
N PRO A 193 8.39 -12.82 -13.97
CA PRO A 193 8.36 -12.38 -15.35
C PRO A 193 9.77 -12.09 -15.87
N SER A 194 10.14 -12.70 -16.99
CA SER A 194 11.50 -12.62 -17.57
C SER A 194 12.00 -11.19 -17.77
N PHE A 195 11.10 -10.22 -18.00
CA PHE A 195 11.50 -8.82 -18.12
C PHE A 195 12.08 -8.24 -16.81
N LEU A 196 11.69 -8.71 -15.61
CA LEU A 196 12.31 -8.26 -14.36
C LEU A 196 13.76 -8.72 -14.28
N LEU A 197 14.02 -9.99 -14.58
CA LEU A 197 15.36 -10.57 -14.58
C LEU A 197 16.23 -9.92 -15.66
N ASN A 198 15.71 -9.75 -16.87
CA ASN A 198 16.47 -9.16 -17.98
C ASN A 198 16.77 -7.66 -17.81
N PHE A 199 15.93 -6.88 -17.10
CA PHE A 199 16.15 -5.45 -16.88
C PHE A 199 16.84 -5.09 -15.55
N PHE A 200 16.76 -5.95 -14.53
CA PHE A 200 17.27 -5.65 -13.18
C PHE A 200 18.26 -6.69 -12.62
N GLY A 201 18.35 -7.87 -13.24
CA GLY A 201 19.22 -8.97 -12.81
C GLY A 201 18.63 -9.83 -11.68
N TYR A 202 18.99 -11.11 -11.67
CA TYR A 202 18.61 -12.06 -10.62
C TYR A 202 19.11 -11.63 -9.23
N LYS A 203 20.31 -11.03 -9.15
CA LYS A 203 20.86 -10.40 -7.93
C LYS A 203 19.87 -9.42 -7.27
N ALA A 204 19.29 -8.50 -8.03
CA ALA A 204 18.34 -7.52 -7.49
C ALA A 204 17.00 -8.16 -7.07
N PHE A 205 16.62 -9.27 -7.71
CA PHE A 205 15.47 -10.06 -7.26
C PHE A 205 15.74 -10.73 -5.90
N LEU A 206 16.88 -11.40 -5.74
CA LEU A 206 17.28 -11.98 -4.45
C LEU A 206 17.35 -10.93 -3.34
N MET A 207 17.99 -9.78 -3.59
CA MET A 207 18.05 -8.65 -2.66
C MET A 207 16.64 -8.13 -2.27
N CYS A 208 15.69 -8.14 -3.21
CA CYS A 208 14.29 -7.82 -2.93
C CYS A 208 13.64 -8.82 -1.98
N VAL A 209 13.88 -10.13 -2.14
CA VAL A 209 13.34 -11.15 -1.23
C VAL A 209 13.97 -11.04 0.16
N GLN A 210 15.30 -10.83 0.25
CA GLN A 210 16.03 -10.61 1.52
C GLN A 210 15.45 -9.43 2.32
N ILE A 211 15.29 -8.25 1.69
CA ILE A 211 14.72 -7.07 2.36
C ILE A 211 13.25 -7.31 2.74
N THR A 212 12.51 -8.07 1.93
CA THR A 212 11.13 -8.49 2.28
C THR A 212 11.10 -9.43 3.50
N HIS A 213 12.19 -10.15 3.78
CA HIS A 213 12.38 -10.94 5.01
C HIS A 213 13.02 -10.12 6.16
N GLY A 214 13.12 -8.80 6.01
CA GLY A 214 13.60 -7.87 7.04
C GLY A 214 15.11 -7.60 7.04
N VAL A 215 15.88 -8.23 6.14
CA VAL A 215 17.34 -8.01 6.04
C VAL A 215 17.65 -6.58 5.62
N ARG A 216 18.49 -5.88 6.38
CA ARG A 216 18.82 -4.45 6.18
C ARG A 216 20.08 -4.26 5.34
N LEU A 217 20.07 -4.78 4.12
CA LEU A 217 21.21 -4.75 3.20
C LEU A 217 21.81 -3.34 3.00
N GLN A 218 23.14 -3.24 3.01
CA GLN A 218 23.82 -2.06 2.51
C GLN A 218 24.04 -2.21 0.99
N MET A 219 23.60 -1.21 0.22
CA MET A 219 23.57 -1.25 -1.25
C MET A 219 23.74 0.16 -1.80
N ASP A 220 24.14 0.29 -3.08
CA ASP A 220 24.14 1.58 -3.75
C ASP A 220 22.72 2.03 -4.18
N ALA A 221 22.62 3.29 -4.62
CA ALA A 221 21.36 3.83 -5.09
C ALA A 221 20.80 3.13 -6.35
N ILE A 222 21.62 2.49 -7.19
CA ILE A 222 21.16 1.76 -8.39
C ILE A 222 20.45 0.47 -7.97
N ASP A 223 21.07 -0.34 -7.12
CA ASP A 223 20.46 -1.56 -6.56
C ASP A 223 19.19 -1.21 -5.77
N TYR A 224 19.18 -0.15 -4.96
CA TYR A 224 17.97 0.33 -4.28
C TYR A 224 16.83 0.70 -5.23
N ARG A 225 17.11 1.38 -6.35
CA ARG A 225 16.09 1.72 -7.37
C ARG A 225 15.60 0.49 -8.13
N ASN A 226 16.42 -0.54 -8.28
CA ASN A 226 16.07 -1.80 -8.95
C ASN A 226 15.20 -2.68 -8.03
N VAL A 227 15.62 -2.90 -6.78
CA VAL A 227 14.82 -3.57 -5.75
C VAL A 227 13.46 -2.89 -5.59
N ALA A 228 13.39 -1.55 -5.54
CA ALA A 228 12.13 -0.82 -5.46
C ALA A 228 11.13 -1.13 -6.59
N ARG A 229 11.61 -1.38 -7.81
CA ARG A 229 10.78 -1.72 -8.98
C ARG A 229 10.26 -3.14 -8.91
N ILE A 230 11.10 -4.08 -8.47
CA ILE A 230 10.74 -5.50 -8.25
C ILE A 230 9.74 -5.60 -7.10
N ALA A 231 10.02 -4.94 -5.97
CA ALA A 231 9.14 -4.86 -4.81
C ALA A 231 7.77 -4.29 -5.17
N PHE A 232 7.72 -3.20 -5.94
CA PHE A 232 6.45 -2.63 -6.40
C PHE A 232 5.68 -3.59 -7.32
N HIS A 233 6.36 -4.31 -8.21
CA HIS A 233 5.72 -5.28 -9.09
C HIS A 233 5.06 -6.44 -8.33
N PHE A 234 5.73 -6.98 -7.30
CA PHE A 234 5.18 -8.02 -6.42
C PHE A 234 4.33 -7.48 -5.26
N GLY A 235 4.05 -6.17 -5.22
CA GLY A 235 3.21 -5.54 -4.19
C GLY A 235 3.84 -5.46 -2.79
N PHE A 236 5.15 -5.69 -2.65
CA PHE A 236 5.90 -5.65 -1.39
C PHE A 236 6.05 -4.22 -0.85
N SER A 237 4.95 -3.66 -0.34
CA SER A 237 4.86 -2.24 0.03
C SER A 237 5.83 -1.81 1.14
N ASN A 238 6.18 -2.70 2.06
CA ASN A 238 7.19 -2.45 3.10
C ASN A 238 8.60 -2.36 2.50
N THR A 239 8.95 -3.24 1.58
CA THR A 239 10.22 -3.23 0.83
C THR A 239 10.36 -1.95 -0.01
N VAL A 240 9.30 -1.53 -0.70
CA VAL A 240 9.25 -0.23 -1.40
C VAL A 240 9.52 0.94 -0.46
N ARG A 241 8.90 0.95 0.74
CA ARG A 241 9.11 1.98 1.77
C ARG A 241 10.50 1.97 2.38
N TYR A 242 11.14 0.80 2.49
CA TYR A 242 12.53 0.71 2.93
C TYR A 242 13.45 1.36 1.89
N CYS A 243 13.36 0.94 0.62
CA CYS A 243 14.13 1.55 -0.46
C CYS A 243 13.86 3.07 -0.60
N GLU A 244 12.62 3.51 -0.37
CA GLU A 244 12.25 4.94 -0.36
C GLU A 244 13.10 5.73 0.66
N ARG A 245 13.18 5.23 1.90
CA ARG A 245 13.95 5.90 2.98
C ARG A 245 15.45 5.97 2.67
N GLN A 246 16.00 4.90 2.10
CA GLN A 246 17.43 4.81 1.78
C GLN A 246 17.79 5.75 0.62
N LEU A 247 16.95 5.82 -0.42
CA LEU A 247 17.14 6.78 -1.53
C LEU A 247 17.01 8.25 -1.08
N ILE A 248 16.17 8.55 -0.09
CA ILE A 248 16.10 9.89 0.52
C ILE A 248 17.40 10.26 1.25
N ALA A 249 18.07 9.30 1.90
CA ALA A 249 19.34 9.53 2.58
C ALA A 249 20.53 9.65 1.61
N MET A 250 20.49 8.91 0.49
CA MET A 250 21.62 8.79 -0.44
C MET A 250 21.63 9.81 -1.59
N GLU A 251 20.49 10.36 -2.01
CA GLU A 251 20.37 11.08 -3.29
C GLU A 251 19.98 12.57 -3.16
N PRO A 252 20.90 13.46 -2.73
CA PRO A 252 20.64 14.89 -2.57
C PRO A 252 20.54 15.67 -3.90
N ASN A 253 20.85 15.04 -5.04
CA ASN A 253 21.03 15.70 -6.33
C ASN A 253 19.88 15.42 -7.31
N LEU A 254 19.25 16.48 -7.79
CA LEU A 254 18.09 16.48 -8.69
C LEU A 254 18.42 15.81 -10.04
N LYS A 255 17.88 14.61 -10.28
CA LYS A 255 17.93 13.93 -11.59
C LYS A 255 16.51 13.61 -12.08
N THR A 256 16.22 13.92 -13.33
CA THR A 256 14.87 13.87 -13.92
C THR A 256 14.29 12.44 -13.96
N ASN A 257 15.13 11.42 -14.11
CA ASN A 257 14.75 10.01 -14.06
C ASN A 257 14.25 9.53 -12.69
N LEU A 258 14.54 10.25 -11.60
CA LEU A 258 14.10 9.89 -10.24
C LEU A 258 12.61 10.16 -10.01
N PHE A 259 12.07 11.22 -10.62
CA PHE A 259 10.62 11.49 -10.59
C PHE A 259 9.83 10.37 -11.26
N LYS A 260 10.32 9.84 -12.40
CA LYS A 260 9.75 8.67 -13.08
C LYS A 260 9.72 7.44 -12.17
N LEU A 261 10.78 7.19 -11.42
CA LEU A 261 10.81 6.10 -10.44
C LEU A 261 9.83 6.34 -9.30
N ALA A 262 9.89 7.51 -8.66
CA ALA A 262 9.10 7.82 -7.49
C ALA A 262 7.59 7.74 -7.78
N ILE A 263 7.16 8.20 -8.95
CA ILE A 263 5.78 8.06 -9.42
C ILE A 263 5.45 6.60 -9.76
N LYS A 264 6.29 5.91 -10.57
CA LYS A 264 6.03 4.52 -10.98
C LYS A 264 5.95 3.54 -9.79
N CYS A 265 6.72 3.77 -8.73
CA CYS A 265 6.75 2.95 -7.52
C CYS A 265 5.91 3.51 -6.37
N ASN A 266 5.12 4.57 -6.60
CA ASN A 266 4.27 5.25 -5.60
C ASN A 266 5.01 5.71 -4.32
N MET A 267 6.27 6.12 -4.46
CA MET A 267 7.13 6.65 -3.40
C MET A 267 6.80 8.12 -3.12
N ARG A 268 5.77 8.36 -2.30
CA ARG A 268 5.28 9.70 -1.93
C ARG A 268 6.35 10.56 -1.25
N SER A 269 7.07 10.00 -0.29
CA SER A 269 8.05 10.70 0.55
C SER A 269 9.25 11.14 -0.29
N TYR A 270 9.74 10.26 -1.16
CA TYR A 270 10.86 10.55 -2.05
C TYR A 270 10.45 11.50 -3.18
N LEU A 271 9.23 11.39 -3.72
CA LEU A 271 8.69 12.40 -4.64
C LEU A 271 8.64 13.80 -3.98
N VAL A 272 8.18 13.91 -2.73
CA VAL A 272 8.17 15.18 -1.99
C VAL A 272 9.59 15.69 -1.73
N HIS A 273 10.55 14.82 -1.42
CA HIS A 273 11.96 15.19 -1.29
C HIS A 273 12.52 15.77 -2.60
N LEU A 274 12.34 15.07 -3.72
CA LEU A 274 12.78 15.52 -5.05
C LEU A 274 12.09 16.84 -5.46
N LEU A 275 10.80 17.00 -5.17
CA LEU A 275 10.08 18.25 -5.43
C LEU A 275 10.62 19.43 -4.61
N LYS A 276 11.10 19.22 -3.37
CA LYS A 276 11.76 20.29 -2.60
C LYS A 276 13.00 20.82 -3.32
N GLN A 277 13.81 19.95 -3.94
CA GLN A 277 15.05 20.30 -4.63
C GLN A 277 14.85 21.20 -5.88
N ILE A 278 13.69 21.16 -6.54
CA ILE A 278 13.39 22.01 -7.72
C ILE A 278 13.38 23.49 -7.30
N LYS A 279 14.15 24.35 -7.99
CA LYS A 279 14.25 25.79 -7.71
C LYS A 279 13.59 26.67 -8.79
N THR A 280 13.54 26.25 -10.06
CA THR A 280 13.05 27.09 -11.16
C THR A 280 11.83 26.51 -11.89
N LYS A 281 11.06 27.37 -12.56
CA LYS A 281 9.92 26.98 -13.42
C LYS A 281 10.35 26.09 -14.58
N GLU A 282 11.51 26.37 -15.17
CA GLU A 282 12.06 25.59 -16.27
C GLU A 282 12.38 24.16 -15.86
N GLN A 283 13.04 23.96 -14.70
CA GLN A 283 13.27 22.63 -14.13
C GLN A 283 11.95 21.88 -13.93
N LEU A 284 10.92 22.55 -13.39
CA LEU A 284 9.61 21.94 -13.17
C LEU A 284 8.93 21.55 -14.50
N VAL A 285 8.96 22.41 -15.52
CA VAL A 285 8.38 22.13 -16.84
C VAL A 285 9.10 20.97 -17.54
N ASN A 286 10.44 20.90 -17.45
CA ASN A 286 11.25 19.81 -18.01
C ASN A 286 11.05 18.49 -17.26
N ILE A 287 10.73 18.53 -15.95
CA ILE A 287 10.32 17.34 -15.19
C ILE A 287 8.88 16.93 -15.57
N LEU A 288 7.96 17.86 -15.76
CA LEU A 288 6.57 17.58 -16.14
C LEU A 288 6.46 16.97 -17.55
N SER A 289 7.20 17.50 -18.54
CA SER A 289 7.13 17.06 -19.93
C SER A 289 7.55 15.60 -20.16
N ILE A 290 8.36 15.04 -19.26
CA ILE A 290 8.81 13.65 -19.35
C ILE A 290 7.92 12.67 -18.56
N LEU A 291 6.97 13.13 -17.76
CA LEU A 291 6.20 12.28 -16.85
C LEU A 291 4.91 11.75 -17.50
N ASP A 292 4.55 10.52 -17.12
CA ASP A 292 3.30 9.88 -17.50
C ASP A 292 2.20 10.31 -16.52
N LEU A 293 1.73 11.54 -16.71
CA LEU A 293 0.85 12.23 -15.76
C LEU A 293 -0.56 11.60 -15.68
N GLU A 294 -0.97 10.81 -16.69
CA GLU A 294 -2.20 9.98 -16.63
C GLU A 294 -2.12 8.81 -15.64
N LYS A 295 -0.91 8.29 -15.38
CA LYS A 295 -0.68 7.14 -14.48
C LYS A 295 -0.29 7.55 -13.06
N MET A 296 -0.32 8.85 -12.74
CA MET A 296 -0.02 9.35 -11.40
C MET A 296 -1.13 9.04 -10.39
N SER A 297 -0.75 8.80 -9.13
CA SER A 297 -1.69 8.84 -8.00
C SER A 297 -2.13 10.28 -7.70
N SER A 298 -3.33 10.47 -7.15
CA SER A 298 -3.81 11.81 -6.80
C SER A 298 -2.95 12.50 -5.75
N GLU A 299 -2.28 11.74 -4.88
CA GLU A 299 -1.40 12.29 -3.85
C GLU A 299 -0.06 12.77 -4.44
N SER A 300 0.47 12.04 -5.43
CA SER A 300 1.61 12.50 -6.24
C SER A 300 1.25 13.75 -7.04
N MET A 301 0.03 13.81 -7.61
CA MET A 301 -0.44 14.95 -8.40
C MET A 301 -0.60 16.20 -7.53
N LYS A 302 -1.23 16.09 -6.34
CA LYS A 302 -1.28 17.18 -5.35
C LYS A 302 0.11 17.73 -5.03
N ALA A 303 1.09 16.88 -4.72
CA ALA A 303 2.44 17.32 -4.38
C ALA A 303 3.11 18.12 -5.51
N ILE A 304 2.91 17.70 -6.77
CA ILE A 304 3.35 18.46 -7.95
C ILE A 304 2.62 19.81 -8.05
N VAL A 305 1.30 19.83 -7.91
CA VAL A 305 0.48 21.06 -8.01
C VAL A 305 0.86 22.08 -6.94
N THR A 306 1.08 21.66 -5.69
CA THR A 306 1.62 22.53 -4.63
C THR A 306 2.99 23.12 -5.02
N LYS A 307 3.85 22.35 -5.69
CA LYS A 307 5.16 22.86 -6.14
C LYS A 307 5.05 23.81 -7.35
N ILE A 308 4.08 23.61 -8.26
CA ILE A 308 3.76 24.60 -9.32
C ILE A 308 3.42 25.94 -8.68
N PHE A 309 2.45 25.97 -7.75
CA PHE A 309 2.06 27.21 -7.08
C PHE A 309 3.19 27.86 -6.28
N PHE A 310 4.10 27.09 -5.68
CA PHE A 310 5.25 27.64 -4.95
C PHE A 310 6.30 28.30 -5.86
N ILE A 311 6.57 27.73 -7.04
CA ILE A 311 7.66 28.19 -7.92
C ILE A 311 7.31 29.45 -8.72
N VAL A 312 6.04 29.67 -9.03
CA VAL A 312 5.63 30.87 -9.75
C VAL A 312 5.53 32.04 -8.76
N LYS A 313 6.54 32.93 -8.81
CA LYS A 313 6.40 34.33 -8.40
C LYS A 313 5.34 35.00 -9.25
N TYR A 314 4.68 36.03 -8.74
CA TYR A 314 3.68 36.77 -9.50
C TYR A 314 3.71 38.28 -9.16
N THR A 315 3.30 39.12 -10.12
CA THR A 315 2.92 40.56 -10.05
C THR A 315 1.95 40.88 -11.22
N ASP A 316 0.79 41.57 -11.16
CA ASP A 316 0.00 42.22 -10.09
C ASP A 316 -1.52 42.22 -10.40
N LEU A 317 -2.38 42.39 -9.39
CA LEU A 317 -3.86 42.49 -9.47
C LEU A 317 -4.42 43.01 -8.13
N LEU A 318 -5.59 43.67 -8.14
CA LEU A 318 -6.11 44.46 -7.01
C LEU A 318 -4.97 45.24 -6.31
N ASN A 319 -4.27 45.99 -7.14
CA ASN A 319 -3.12 46.80 -6.81
C ASN A 319 -3.44 48.28 -6.98
N GLY A 320 -2.71 49.11 -6.26
CA GLY A 320 -2.90 50.55 -6.27
C GLY A 320 -1.93 51.23 -5.32
N VAL A 321 -2.05 52.55 -5.25
CA VAL A 321 -1.33 53.39 -4.31
C VAL A 321 -2.35 54.00 -3.35
N TYR A 322 -2.16 53.78 -2.06
CA TYR A 322 -2.90 54.43 -0.98
C TYR A 322 -1.99 55.46 -0.30
N ARG A 323 -2.49 56.69 -0.17
CA ARG A 323 -1.83 57.78 0.56
C ARG A 323 -2.65 58.06 1.82
N CYS A 324 -2.06 57.78 2.98
CA CYS A 324 -2.65 58.10 4.27
C CYS A 324 -2.24 59.53 4.63
N GLU A 325 -3.11 60.49 4.34
CA GLU A 325 -2.95 61.90 4.73
C GLU A 325 -2.92 62.03 6.27
N ASN A 326 -2.18 63.01 6.82
CA ASN A 326 -2.03 63.23 8.27
C ASN A 326 -1.54 61.99 9.07
N PHE A 327 -0.70 61.14 8.46
CA PHE A 327 -0.29 59.84 9.03
C PHE A 327 0.26 59.95 10.46
N ALA A 328 1.05 60.98 10.77
CA ALA A 328 1.59 61.21 12.10
C ALA A 328 0.50 61.33 13.19
N GLN A 329 -0.54 62.12 12.91
CA GLN A 329 -1.67 62.31 13.82
C GLN A 329 -2.49 61.02 13.98
N HIS A 330 -2.68 60.26 12.90
CA HIS A 330 -3.38 58.98 12.93
C HIS A 330 -2.65 57.89 13.73
N VAL A 331 -1.31 57.93 13.72
CA VAL A 331 -0.48 57.06 14.56
C VAL A 331 -0.52 57.48 16.03
N GLU A 332 -0.44 58.78 16.34
CA GLU A 332 -0.53 59.31 17.71
C GLU A 332 -1.90 59.02 18.36
N ASN A 333 -2.98 59.16 17.60
CA ASN A 333 -4.35 58.84 18.05
C ASN A 333 -4.67 57.33 18.05
N ASN A 334 -3.88 56.51 17.34
CA ASN A 334 -4.19 55.12 16.99
C ASN A 334 -5.55 54.96 16.26
N ASP A 335 -5.86 55.89 15.34
CA ASP A 335 -7.15 55.98 14.61
C ASP A 335 -7.02 55.95 13.07
N CYS A 336 -5.93 55.37 12.55
CA CYS A 336 -5.66 55.14 11.13
C CYS A 336 -6.90 54.66 10.33
N PRO A 337 -7.35 55.39 9.29
CA PRO A 337 -8.58 55.07 8.59
C PRO A 337 -8.45 53.86 7.65
N GLU A 338 -9.49 53.00 7.65
CA GLU A 338 -9.65 51.91 6.66
C GLU A 338 -10.10 52.48 5.31
N PHE A 339 -9.26 52.33 4.28
CA PHE A 339 -9.54 52.77 2.92
C PHE A 339 -10.01 51.61 2.03
N PRO A 340 -11.17 51.70 1.35
CA PRO A 340 -11.69 50.61 0.52
C PRO A 340 -10.90 50.46 -0.78
N ILE A 341 -10.20 49.33 -0.95
CA ILE A 341 -9.35 49.06 -2.12
C ILE A 341 -10.09 48.40 -3.29
N GLY A 342 -11.32 47.90 -3.07
CA GLY A 342 -12.20 47.43 -4.13
C GLY A 342 -12.76 46.02 -3.90
N SER A 343 -12.75 45.18 -4.94
CA SER A 343 -13.36 43.85 -4.94
C SER A 343 -12.44 42.76 -5.50
N ALA A 344 -12.34 41.63 -4.80
CA ALA A 344 -11.57 40.42 -5.18
C ALA A 344 -12.44 39.18 -5.03
N LEU A 345 -12.27 38.16 -5.88
CA LEU A 345 -13.08 36.93 -5.94
C LEU A 345 -14.58 37.18 -6.23
N GLY A 346 -14.96 38.41 -6.58
CA GLY A 346 -16.35 38.87 -6.66
C GLY A 346 -16.92 39.35 -5.31
N LEU A 347 -16.07 39.41 -4.28
CA LEU A 347 -16.37 39.96 -2.96
C LEU A 347 -16.06 41.46 -2.95
N ASN A 348 -16.98 42.28 -2.47
CA ASN A 348 -16.72 43.68 -2.17
C ASN A 348 -16.00 43.81 -0.81
N GLU A 349 -15.79 45.04 -0.35
CA GLU A 349 -15.41 45.33 1.05
C GLU A 349 -14.04 44.75 1.43
N TRP A 350 -13.06 44.90 0.53
CA TRP A 350 -11.64 44.83 0.86
C TRP A 350 -11.13 46.20 1.26
N TYR A 351 -10.33 46.27 2.32
CA TYR A 351 -9.75 47.51 2.83
C TYR A 351 -8.23 47.41 2.98
N ILE A 352 -7.56 48.56 2.94
CA ILE A 352 -6.20 48.74 3.44
C ILE A 352 -6.20 49.77 4.57
N ASP A 353 -5.43 49.52 5.61
CA ASP A 353 -5.16 50.45 6.69
C ASP A 353 -3.69 50.37 7.12
N PHE A 354 -3.34 51.14 8.15
CA PHE A 354 -2.10 51.00 8.89
C PHE A 354 -2.43 50.67 10.35
N ARG A 355 -1.73 49.72 10.96
CA ARG A 355 -1.95 49.32 12.36
C ARG A 355 -0.67 49.38 13.16
N ALA A 356 -0.77 49.90 14.38
CA ALA A 356 0.28 49.83 15.40
C ALA A 356 0.32 48.43 16.04
N SER A 357 1.44 48.11 16.68
CA SER A 357 1.67 46.85 17.40
C SER A 357 2.73 47.03 18.48
N ASP A 358 2.37 46.67 19.71
CA ASP A 358 3.17 46.91 20.93
C ASP A 358 4.33 45.91 21.12
N GLU A 359 4.39 44.84 20.32
CA GLU A 359 5.28 43.68 20.51
C GLU A 359 6.39 43.52 19.43
N ILE A 360 7.32 44.47 19.31
CA ILE A 360 8.70 44.17 18.87
C ILE A 360 9.68 44.88 19.81
N ASP A 361 10.36 44.10 20.65
CA ASP A 361 11.45 44.50 21.57
C ASP A 361 11.18 45.69 22.52
N GLY A 362 9.93 46.17 22.61
CA GLY A 362 9.50 47.31 23.42
C GLY A 362 9.33 48.62 22.66
N GLU A 363 9.56 48.63 21.35
CA GLU A 363 9.42 49.79 20.47
C GLU A 363 8.09 49.72 19.70
N TRP A 364 7.44 50.88 19.51
CA TRP A 364 6.18 50.94 18.78
C TRP A 364 6.42 50.80 17.27
N ALA A 365 5.76 49.83 16.64
CA ALA A 365 5.90 49.58 15.21
C ALA A 365 4.56 49.64 14.46
N VAL A 366 4.57 50.23 13.26
CA VAL A 366 3.40 50.29 12.35
C VAL A 366 3.64 49.44 11.10
N PHE A 367 2.58 48.83 10.58
CA PHE A 367 2.59 48.14 9.29
C PHE A 367 1.32 48.45 8.48
N PRO A 368 1.39 48.47 7.14
CA PRO A 368 0.18 48.43 6.31
C PRO A 368 -0.46 47.05 6.40
N PHE A 369 -1.79 46.98 6.39
CA PHE A 369 -2.56 45.75 6.54
C PHE A 369 -3.76 45.74 5.60
N ILE A 370 -4.00 44.59 4.95
CA ILE A 370 -5.16 44.41 4.06
C ILE A 370 -6.17 43.48 4.71
N SER A 371 -7.37 43.99 4.95
CA SER A 371 -8.46 43.34 5.68
C SER A 371 -9.65 43.01 4.78
N GLN A 372 -10.49 42.10 5.27
CA GLN A 372 -11.81 41.79 4.74
C GLN A 372 -12.68 41.36 5.93
N HIS A 373 -13.86 41.95 6.07
CA HIS A 373 -14.65 41.86 7.31
C HIS A 373 -15.69 40.74 7.35
N ASN A 374 -16.08 40.19 6.19
CA ASN A 374 -17.36 39.49 6.00
C ASN A 374 -17.27 38.08 5.36
N HIS A 375 -16.08 37.50 5.12
CA HIS A 375 -15.92 36.22 4.41
C HIS A 375 -15.14 35.11 5.19
N PRO A 376 -15.21 33.83 4.75
CA PRO A 376 -14.59 32.69 5.43
C PRO A 376 -13.06 32.69 5.25
N LYS A 377 -12.38 31.59 5.58
CA LYS A 377 -10.91 31.53 5.50
C LYS A 377 -10.47 31.71 4.04
N ILE A 378 -9.58 32.67 3.80
CA ILE A 378 -9.09 33.02 2.45
C ILE A 378 -7.59 32.73 2.36
N GLN A 379 -7.15 32.18 1.23
CA GLN A 379 -5.75 31.99 0.89
C GLN A 379 -5.35 33.08 -0.09
N ALA A 380 -4.57 34.05 0.37
CA ALA A 380 -4.16 35.21 -0.41
C ALA A 380 -2.64 35.27 -0.62
N ARG A 381 -2.23 36.05 -1.62
CA ARG A 381 -0.90 36.67 -1.68
C ARG A 381 -1.10 38.17 -1.57
N ALA A 382 -0.21 38.85 -0.86
CA ALA A 382 -0.21 40.29 -0.80
C ALA A 382 1.20 40.84 -1.06
N TYR A 383 1.25 42.03 -1.63
CA TYR A 383 2.42 42.85 -1.85
C TYR A 383 2.23 44.18 -1.11
N PHE A 384 3.30 44.67 -0.49
CA PHE A 384 3.36 45.98 0.16
C PHE A 384 4.72 46.61 -0.15
N ASN A 385 4.71 47.89 -0.49
CA ASN A 385 5.87 48.72 -0.78
C ASN A 385 5.61 50.14 -0.29
N ILE A 386 6.52 50.72 0.49
CA ILE A 386 6.40 52.12 0.93
C ILE A 386 7.14 53.00 -0.07
N ILE A 387 6.43 53.97 -0.63
CA ILE A 387 6.99 54.94 -1.58
C ILE A 387 7.46 56.17 -0.78
N LYS A 388 8.74 56.51 -0.92
CA LYS A 388 9.33 57.75 -0.38
C LYS A 388 8.96 58.97 -1.23
N LYS A 389 9.17 60.18 -0.68
CA LYS A 389 8.97 61.48 -1.36
C LYS A 389 9.81 61.65 -2.65
N ASP A 390 10.91 60.91 -2.80
CA ASP A 390 11.72 60.85 -4.03
C ASP A 390 11.22 59.81 -5.07
N GLY A 391 10.13 59.11 -4.77
CA GLY A 391 9.58 58.02 -5.59
C GLY A 391 10.29 56.67 -5.38
N SER A 392 11.30 56.57 -4.51
CA SER A 392 12.02 55.32 -4.28
C SER A 392 11.21 54.34 -3.40
N SER A 393 11.40 53.04 -3.67
CA SER A 393 10.70 51.94 -3.01
C SER A 393 11.44 51.47 -1.75
N SER A 394 10.72 51.35 -0.63
CA SER A 394 11.25 50.88 0.66
C SER A 394 10.32 49.85 1.32
N PHE A 395 10.86 49.13 2.31
CA PHE A 395 10.15 48.15 3.15
C PHE A 395 9.39 47.02 2.42
N VAL A 396 9.70 46.80 1.12
CA VAL A 396 9.04 45.83 0.23
C VAL A 396 8.85 44.44 0.87
N LYS A 397 7.60 43.95 0.90
CA LYS A 397 7.24 42.63 1.44
C LYS A 397 6.29 41.87 0.50
N GLU A 398 6.76 40.76 -0.06
CA GLU A 398 5.94 39.81 -0.84
C GLU A 398 5.46 38.66 0.06
N LEU A 399 4.20 38.71 0.50
CA LEU A 399 3.57 37.65 1.30
C LEU A 399 3.12 36.49 0.42
N LYS A 400 3.90 35.42 0.40
CA LYS A 400 3.58 34.19 -0.33
C LYS A 400 2.65 33.28 0.48
N CYS A 401 1.36 33.25 0.12
CA CYS A 401 0.36 32.32 0.64
C CYS A 401 0.01 32.51 2.14
N VAL A 402 -0.68 33.62 2.44
CA VAL A 402 -1.26 33.90 3.76
C VAL A 402 -2.62 33.21 3.88
N TYR A 403 -2.91 32.61 5.04
CA TYR A 403 -4.24 32.15 5.41
C TYR A 403 -4.93 33.22 6.26
N MET A 404 -5.73 34.06 5.60
CA MET A 404 -6.63 35.00 6.25
C MET A 404 -7.78 34.24 6.94
N ARG A 405 -8.29 34.81 8.01
CA ARG A 405 -9.51 34.40 8.71
C ARG A 405 -10.42 35.64 8.83
N PRO A 406 -11.71 35.51 9.19
CA PRO A 406 -12.48 36.65 9.68
C PRO A 406 -11.65 37.48 10.67
N MET A 407 -11.60 38.79 10.46
CA MET A 407 -10.80 39.75 11.26
C MET A 407 -9.27 39.53 11.27
N ARG A 408 -8.70 38.71 10.37
CA ARG A 408 -7.23 38.53 10.21
C ARG A 408 -6.79 38.70 8.76
N GLY A 409 -6.19 39.86 8.49
CA GLY A 409 -5.68 40.30 7.20
C GLY A 409 -4.23 39.92 6.87
N CYS A 410 -3.77 40.44 5.74
CA CYS A 410 -2.38 40.35 5.29
C CYS A 410 -1.53 41.47 5.92
N ILE A 411 -0.50 41.11 6.70
CA ILE A 411 0.37 42.05 7.45
C ILE A 411 1.63 42.41 6.63
N GLY A 412 1.82 43.70 6.33
CA GLY A 412 3.00 44.29 5.71
C GLY A 412 4.28 44.20 6.55
N LYS A 413 5.33 44.93 6.18
CA LYS A 413 6.55 44.96 7.02
C LYS A 413 6.31 45.89 8.20
N CYS A 414 6.61 45.44 9.42
CA CYS A 414 6.64 46.29 10.61
C CYS A 414 7.78 47.29 10.47
N MET A 415 7.49 48.55 10.78
CA MET A 415 8.38 49.69 10.64
C MET A 415 8.37 50.47 11.95
N ASP A 416 9.56 50.79 12.42
CA ASP A 416 9.81 51.78 13.46
C ASP A 416 9.09 53.11 13.12
N ILE A 417 8.35 53.65 14.08
CA ILE A 417 7.58 54.89 13.93
C ILE A 417 8.51 56.11 13.86
N ASP A 418 9.54 56.20 14.70
CA ASP A 418 10.47 57.33 14.71
C ASP A 418 11.23 57.40 13.37
N LEU A 419 11.58 56.24 12.81
CA LEU A 419 12.16 56.12 11.47
C LEU A 419 11.21 56.62 10.36
N LEU A 420 9.90 56.41 10.49
CA LEU A 420 8.89 56.89 9.53
C LEU A 420 8.55 58.38 9.70
N LEU A 421 8.48 58.87 10.94
CA LEU A 421 8.07 60.25 11.24
C LEU A 421 9.20 61.27 11.09
N ASN A 422 10.47 60.84 11.18
CA ASN A 422 11.60 61.73 10.89
C ASN A 422 11.63 62.13 9.39
N GLU A 423 11.36 63.42 9.13
CA GLU A 423 11.30 64.02 7.79
C GLU A 423 12.59 63.82 6.98
N GLU A 424 13.77 63.76 7.61
CA GLU A 424 15.06 63.55 6.94
C GLU A 424 15.12 62.20 6.22
N ASN A 425 14.36 61.20 6.67
CA ASN A 425 14.29 59.90 6.02
C ASN A 425 13.43 59.91 4.73
N GLY A 426 12.61 60.95 4.51
CA GLY A 426 11.81 61.13 3.30
C GLY A 426 10.67 60.12 3.10
N TYR A 427 10.14 59.52 4.17
CA TYR A 427 8.99 58.61 4.10
C TYR A 427 7.63 59.33 4.03
N LEU A 428 7.54 60.52 4.61
CA LEU A 428 6.34 61.36 4.52
C LEU A 428 6.49 62.37 3.39
N ASP A 429 5.40 62.53 2.62
CA ASP A 429 5.25 63.59 1.64
C ASP A 429 4.09 64.49 2.07
N ASP A 430 4.41 65.71 2.51
CA ASP A 430 3.49 66.70 3.08
C ASP A 430 2.62 66.14 4.23
N GLY A 431 3.27 65.37 5.13
CA GLY A 431 2.64 64.73 6.29
C GLY A 431 1.95 63.40 6.01
N ALA A 432 1.94 62.94 4.75
CA ALA A 432 1.25 61.73 4.33
C ALA A 432 2.20 60.55 4.04
N LEU A 433 1.84 59.35 4.48
CA LEU A 433 2.58 58.11 4.15
C LEU A 433 1.95 57.42 2.94
N THR A 434 2.79 57.02 1.98
CA THR A 434 2.34 56.38 0.73
C THR A 434 2.72 54.91 0.67
N VAL A 435 1.72 54.03 0.48
CA VAL A 435 1.90 52.59 0.29
C VAL A 435 1.34 52.14 -1.07
N GLU A 436 2.21 51.56 -1.89
CA GLU A 436 1.82 50.70 -3.00
C GLU A 436 1.50 49.31 -2.47
N TYR A 437 0.39 48.74 -2.94
CA TYR A 437 -0.07 47.43 -2.51
C TYR A 437 -0.53 46.58 -3.71
N GLY A 438 -0.67 45.27 -3.49
CA GLY A 438 -1.33 44.36 -4.42
C GLY A 438 -1.89 43.15 -3.69
N LEU A 439 -3.06 42.65 -4.10
CA LEU A 439 -3.73 41.52 -3.45
C LEU A 439 -4.26 40.51 -4.48
N GLN A 440 -3.79 39.27 -4.38
CA GLN A 440 -4.34 38.12 -5.11
C GLN A 440 -5.00 37.13 -4.17
N VAL A 441 -6.33 37.00 -4.23
CA VAL A 441 -7.04 35.85 -3.65
C VAL A 441 -6.79 34.63 -4.54
N VAL A 442 -6.14 33.60 -3.99
CA VAL A 442 -5.77 32.36 -4.69
C VAL A 442 -6.86 31.30 -4.52
N ALA A 443 -7.43 31.19 -3.33
CA ALA A 443 -8.50 30.27 -2.99
C ALA A 443 -9.31 30.78 -1.79
N GLU A 444 -10.54 30.29 -1.66
CA GLU A 444 -11.41 30.45 -0.49
C GLU A 444 -11.71 29.07 0.11
N GLU A 445 -11.95 29.00 1.41
CA GLU A 445 -12.50 27.82 2.09
C GLU A 445 -14.02 27.96 2.18
N GLY A 446 -14.76 27.04 1.57
CA GLY A 446 -16.22 27.07 1.65
C GLY A 446 -16.76 26.63 3.01
N GLU A 447 -18.08 26.78 3.21
CA GLU A 447 -18.82 26.27 4.38
C GLU A 447 -18.69 24.73 4.56
N ASP A 448 -18.33 24.03 3.49
CA ASP A 448 -18.02 22.59 3.44
C ASP A 448 -16.57 22.25 3.85
N GLU A 449 -15.82 23.22 4.40
CA GLU A 449 -14.39 23.20 4.72
C GLU A 449 -13.48 22.85 3.51
N ILE A 450 -14.01 22.95 2.28
CA ILE A 450 -13.29 22.62 1.06
C ILE A 450 -12.74 23.88 0.41
N TRP A 451 -11.41 23.92 0.32
CA TRP A 451 -10.67 24.94 -0.42
C TRP A 451 -10.97 24.88 -1.93
N LYS A 452 -11.49 25.99 -2.45
CA LYS A 452 -11.90 26.23 -3.84
C LYS A 452 -11.02 27.32 -4.44
N PHE A 453 -10.44 27.06 -5.61
CA PHE A 453 -9.57 28.02 -6.30
C PHE A 453 -10.36 29.22 -6.82
N ASN A 454 -9.76 30.40 -6.79
CA ASN A 454 -10.29 31.55 -7.49
C ASN A 454 -10.14 31.37 -9.01
N PHE A 455 -11.24 31.39 -9.74
CA PHE A 455 -11.28 31.45 -11.20
C PHE A 455 -12.08 32.64 -11.74
N HIS A 456 -12.49 33.57 -10.86
CA HIS A 456 -13.22 34.78 -11.23
C HIS A 456 -12.28 35.91 -11.64
N ASP A 457 -11.11 35.97 -10.99
CA ASP A 457 -10.07 36.96 -11.28
C ASP A 457 -8.98 36.37 -12.19
N LYS A 458 -8.24 37.25 -12.87
CA LYS A 458 -7.04 36.86 -13.60
C LYS A 458 -5.87 36.62 -12.64
N PHE A 459 -4.92 35.76 -13.02
CA PHE A 459 -3.66 35.70 -12.26
C PHE A 459 -2.86 37.00 -12.47
N PHE A 460 -2.28 37.53 -11.39
CA PHE A 460 -1.33 38.67 -11.33
C PHE A 460 -0.56 38.90 -12.66
N GLU A 461 0.22 37.92 -13.15
CA GLU A 461 1.10 38.09 -14.33
C GLU A 461 0.43 37.95 -15.73
N TRP A 462 -0.91 37.97 -15.83
CA TRP A 462 -1.62 37.61 -17.08
C TRP A 462 -1.26 38.45 -18.31
N GLN A 463 -0.85 39.71 -18.13
CA GLN A 463 -0.49 40.60 -19.24
C GLN A 463 0.88 40.28 -19.84
N THR A 464 1.80 39.71 -19.05
CA THR A 464 3.20 39.53 -19.44
C THR A 464 3.55 38.08 -19.77
N LYS A 465 2.72 37.09 -19.40
CA LYS A 465 3.08 35.67 -19.50
C LYS A 465 1.93 34.74 -19.88
N ASP A 466 2.26 33.80 -20.77
CA ASP A 466 1.37 32.82 -21.42
C ASP A 466 0.83 31.69 -20.50
N TYR A 467 0.35 32.02 -19.29
CA TYR A 467 0.03 31.05 -18.23
C TYR A 467 -1.48 30.93 -17.96
N MET A 468 -2.30 31.69 -18.69
CA MET A 468 -3.76 31.75 -18.55
C MET A 468 -4.49 31.02 -19.68
N PHE A 469 -5.68 30.50 -19.39
CA PHE A 469 -6.65 30.07 -20.38
C PHE A 469 -8.04 30.63 -19.99
N GLU A 470 -8.64 31.42 -20.87
CA GLU A 470 -9.90 32.13 -20.60
C GLU A 470 -11.12 31.39 -21.18
N PHE A 471 -12.08 30.99 -20.32
CA PHE A 471 -13.31 30.34 -20.75
C PHE A 471 -14.49 31.32 -20.72
N THR A 472 -14.89 31.82 -21.89
CA THR A 472 -15.84 32.96 -22.00
C THR A 472 -17.27 32.51 -22.30
N PHE A 473 -18.23 32.96 -21.49
CA PHE A 473 -19.66 32.65 -21.60
C PHE A 473 -20.46 33.74 -22.34
N ARG A 474 -21.67 33.40 -22.81
CA ARG A 474 -22.52 34.32 -23.60
C ARG A 474 -22.90 35.62 -22.89
N ARG A 475 -22.88 35.66 -21.55
CA ARG A 475 -23.19 36.83 -20.70
C ARG A 475 -21.95 37.57 -20.16
N ARG A 476 -20.80 37.53 -20.87
CA ARG A 476 -19.50 38.12 -20.46
C ARG A 476 -18.92 37.63 -19.12
N ARG A 477 -19.52 36.64 -18.45
CA ARG A 477 -18.81 35.86 -17.41
C ARG A 477 -17.64 35.14 -18.08
N THR A 478 -16.48 35.20 -17.46
CA THR A 478 -15.28 34.46 -17.87
C THR A 478 -14.82 33.62 -16.69
N VAL A 479 -14.28 32.44 -16.96
CA VAL A 479 -13.63 31.58 -15.96
C VAL A 479 -12.16 31.47 -16.36
N PHE A 480 -11.26 31.91 -15.48
CA PHE A 480 -9.82 31.94 -15.73
C PHE A 480 -9.17 30.70 -15.12
N CYS A 481 -8.39 29.97 -15.92
CA CYS A 481 -7.74 28.74 -15.50
C CYS A 481 -6.25 28.73 -15.83
N HIS A 482 -5.46 27.96 -15.09
CA HIS A 482 -4.02 27.88 -15.35
C HIS A 482 -3.75 27.05 -16.62
N LYS A 483 -3.18 27.67 -17.66
CA LYS A 483 -3.01 27.09 -19.02
C LYS A 483 -2.32 25.73 -18.99
N GLN A 484 -1.34 25.55 -18.09
CA GLN A 484 -0.63 24.27 -17.96
C GLN A 484 -1.49 23.15 -17.37
N ILE A 485 -2.44 23.46 -16.47
CA ILE A 485 -3.38 22.47 -15.89
C ILE A 485 -4.46 22.12 -16.92
N ILE A 486 -4.94 23.11 -17.68
CA ILE A 486 -5.88 22.88 -18.79
C ILE A 486 -5.26 21.99 -19.88
N LYS A 487 -4.03 22.31 -20.34
CA LYS A 487 -3.28 21.47 -21.30
C LYS A 487 -2.95 20.07 -20.75
N LEU A 488 -2.65 19.96 -19.45
CA LEU A 488 -2.40 18.69 -18.78
C LEU A 488 -3.64 17.78 -18.79
N HIS A 489 -4.81 18.33 -18.50
CA HIS A 489 -6.04 17.55 -18.41
C HIS A 489 -6.74 17.37 -19.76
N SER A 490 -6.46 18.22 -20.74
CA SER A 490 -7.03 18.18 -22.09
C SER A 490 -5.96 18.26 -23.18
N PRO A 491 -5.55 17.13 -23.78
CA PRO A 491 -4.70 17.12 -24.97
C PRO A 491 -5.43 17.55 -26.25
N THR A 492 -6.75 17.75 -26.21
CA THR A 492 -7.57 18.19 -27.35
C THR A 492 -7.74 19.71 -27.42
N LEU A 493 -7.36 20.46 -26.39
CA LEU A 493 -7.30 21.92 -26.43
C LEU A 493 -5.96 22.37 -27.06
N ASP A 494 -6.07 22.86 -28.29
CA ASP A 494 -4.98 23.38 -29.13
C ASP A 494 -3.95 24.21 -28.32
N GLY A 495 -2.68 23.81 -28.43
CA GLY A 495 -1.56 24.39 -27.69
C GLY A 495 -1.38 25.89 -27.90
N ASN A 496 -1.85 26.43 -29.03
CA ASN A 496 -1.67 27.83 -29.42
C ASN A 496 -2.88 28.72 -29.10
N LYS A 497 -3.84 28.23 -28.29
CA LYS A 497 -5.01 29.00 -27.87
C LYS A 497 -4.97 29.36 -26.38
N ASP A 498 -5.36 30.60 -26.10
CA ASP A 498 -5.33 31.21 -24.77
C ASP A 498 -6.76 31.49 -24.27
N SER A 499 -7.76 31.27 -25.11
CA SER A 499 -9.18 31.40 -24.76
C SER A 499 -10.05 30.45 -25.57
N MET A 500 -11.23 30.13 -25.03
CA MET A 500 -12.28 29.40 -25.72
C MET A 500 -13.67 29.89 -25.27
N ARG A 501 -14.58 30.03 -26.23
CA ARG A 501 -15.99 30.32 -25.92
C ARG A 501 -16.68 29.04 -25.45
N VAL A 502 -17.25 29.05 -24.25
CA VAL A 502 -17.98 27.90 -23.72
C VAL A 502 -19.33 27.74 -24.46
N PRO A 503 -19.68 26.52 -24.92
CA PRO A 503 -20.97 26.28 -25.57
C PRO A 503 -22.17 26.65 -24.70
N THR A 504 -23.19 27.23 -25.31
CA THR A 504 -24.31 27.89 -24.59
C THR A 504 -25.29 26.93 -23.92
N PHE A 505 -25.07 25.62 -24.02
CA PHE A 505 -25.82 24.58 -23.32
C PHE A 505 -25.12 24.10 -22.03
N PHE A 506 -23.96 24.67 -21.70
CA PHE A 506 -23.35 24.57 -20.38
C PHE A 506 -23.58 25.86 -19.61
N ASP A 507 -24.02 25.75 -18.36
CA ASP A 507 -24.09 26.86 -17.42
C ASP A 507 -22.71 27.16 -16.80
N SER A 508 -22.56 28.33 -16.17
CA SER A 508 -21.30 28.75 -15.57
C SER A 508 -20.91 27.93 -14.33
N ASN A 509 -21.89 27.37 -13.62
CA ASN A 509 -21.68 26.80 -12.29
C ASN A 509 -21.20 25.34 -12.41
N THR A 510 -21.84 24.54 -13.27
CA THR A 510 -21.33 23.21 -13.66
C THR A 510 -19.92 23.31 -14.25
N PHE A 511 -19.64 24.34 -15.06
CA PHE A 511 -18.28 24.55 -15.59
C PHE A 511 -17.29 24.93 -14.49
N PHE A 512 -17.66 25.79 -13.55
CA PHE A 512 -16.81 26.15 -12.40
C PHE A 512 -16.51 24.91 -11.52
N MET A 513 -17.51 24.09 -11.19
CA MET A 513 -17.31 22.81 -10.50
C MET A 513 -16.35 21.88 -11.27
N CYS A 514 -16.51 21.82 -12.60
CA CYS A 514 -15.61 21.07 -13.47
C CYS A 514 -14.17 21.61 -13.43
N ALA A 515 -13.98 22.93 -13.43
CA ALA A 515 -12.68 23.55 -13.31
C ALA A 515 -12.03 23.26 -11.95
N GLN A 516 -12.79 23.32 -10.85
CA GLN A 516 -12.30 23.01 -9.49
C GLN A 516 -11.75 21.58 -9.43
N ILE A 517 -12.52 20.60 -9.91
CA ILE A 517 -12.10 19.19 -9.92
C ILE A 517 -10.91 18.96 -10.87
N THR A 518 -10.87 19.65 -12.01
CA THR A 518 -9.72 19.63 -12.94
C THR A 518 -8.45 20.18 -12.28
N HIS A 519 -8.54 21.13 -11.34
CA HIS A 519 -7.41 21.62 -10.55
C HIS A 519 -7.16 20.79 -9.26
N GLY A 520 -7.90 19.70 -9.05
CA GLY A 520 -7.67 18.71 -7.99
C GLY A 520 -8.55 18.82 -6.75
N VAL A 521 -9.51 19.76 -6.71
CA VAL A 521 -10.46 19.92 -5.61
C VAL A 521 -11.45 18.74 -5.58
N ARG A 522 -11.76 18.24 -4.39
CA ARG A 522 -12.72 17.14 -4.19
C ARG A 522 -14.06 17.67 -3.67
N LEU A 523 -14.79 18.35 -4.54
CA LEU A 523 -16.12 18.89 -4.22
C LEU A 523 -17.07 17.76 -3.77
N GLN A 524 -17.78 17.96 -2.67
CA GLN A 524 -18.97 17.18 -2.37
C GLN A 524 -20.12 17.73 -3.21
N MET A 525 -20.77 16.87 -4.00
CA MET A 525 -21.84 17.25 -4.93
C MET A 525 -22.91 16.17 -4.94
N ASN A 526 -24.13 16.51 -5.36
CA ASN A 526 -25.16 15.50 -5.59
C ASN A 526 -24.91 14.76 -6.92
N THR A 527 -25.66 13.67 -7.13
CA THR A 527 -25.54 12.84 -8.32
C THR A 527 -25.78 13.60 -9.63
N ILE A 528 -26.72 14.54 -9.68
CA ILE A 528 -27.07 15.29 -10.91
C ILE A 528 -25.87 16.16 -11.34
N ASP A 529 -25.23 16.82 -10.38
CA ASP A 529 -24.07 17.67 -10.63
C ASP A 529 -22.86 16.84 -11.11
N TYR A 530 -22.58 15.68 -10.53
CA TYR A 530 -21.54 14.78 -11.06
C TYR A 530 -21.81 14.35 -12.51
N ARG A 531 -23.06 14.08 -12.89
CA ARG A 531 -23.42 13.76 -14.28
C ARG A 531 -23.24 14.95 -15.21
N ASN A 532 -23.54 16.17 -14.75
CA ASN A 532 -23.41 17.40 -15.53
C ASN A 532 -21.94 17.82 -15.68
N VAL A 533 -21.17 17.81 -14.60
CA VAL A 533 -19.72 18.04 -14.59
C VAL A 533 -19.01 17.06 -15.50
N ALA A 534 -19.37 15.77 -15.48
CA ALA A 534 -18.75 14.80 -16.39
C ALA A 534 -19.07 15.04 -17.88
N ARG A 535 -20.22 15.63 -18.21
CA ARG A 535 -20.55 16.05 -19.59
C ARG A 535 -19.71 17.23 -20.03
N VAL A 536 -19.48 18.21 -19.15
CA VAL A 536 -18.53 19.31 -19.39
C VAL A 536 -17.12 18.75 -19.57
N ALA A 537 -16.65 17.96 -18.60
CA ALA A 537 -15.32 17.37 -18.60
C ALA A 537 -15.04 16.56 -19.86
N PHE A 538 -15.97 15.70 -20.29
CA PHE A 538 -15.83 14.94 -21.52
C PHE A 538 -15.76 15.83 -22.77
N HIS A 539 -16.62 16.86 -22.87
CA HIS A 539 -16.62 17.79 -24.00
C HIS A 539 -15.30 18.58 -24.12
N PHE A 540 -14.75 19.03 -23.00
CA PHE A 540 -13.47 19.75 -22.97
C PHE A 540 -12.24 18.81 -22.88
N GLY A 541 -12.41 17.49 -22.95
CA GLY A 541 -11.32 16.51 -22.96
C GLY A 541 -10.69 16.21 -21.58
N PHE A 542 -11.22 16.75 -20.48
CA PHE A 542 -10.73 16.59 -19.10
C PHE A 542 -10.90 15.16 -18.55
N SER A 543 -10.10 14.22 -19.08
CA SER A 543 -10.22 12.77 -18.85
C SER A 543 -10.16 12.37 -17.38
N ASN A 544 -9.27 12.98 -16.59
CA ASN A 544 -9.15 12.75 -15.15
C ASN A 544 -10.38 13.23 -14.36
N THR A 545 -11.02 14.30 -14.82
CA THR A 545 -12.25 14.86 -14.22
C THR A 545 -13.46 13.96 -14.51
N VAL A 546 -13.54 13.38 -15.72
CA VAL A 546 -14.51 12.31 -16.04
C VAL A 546 -14.30 11.09 -15.13
N ARG A 547 -13.06 10.60 -15.00
CA ARG A 547 -12.69 9.46 -14.12
C ARG A 547 -12.97 9.73 -12.64
N TYR A 548 -12.89 10.97 -12.17
CA TYR A 548 -13.29 11.32 -10.80
C TYR A 548 -14.81 11.23 -10.63
N CYS A 549 -15.59 11.88 -11.49
CA CYS A 549 -17.05 11.84 -11.44
C CYS A 549 -17.59 10.42 -11.58
N GLU A 550 -16.98 9.61 -12.47
CA GLU A 550 -17.26 8.18 -12.63
C GLU A 550 -17.17 7.41 -11.31
N ARG A 551 -16.11 7.62 -10.51
CA ARG A 551 -15.93 6.96 -9.21
C ARG A 551 -16.97 7.39 -8.17
N GLN A 552 -17.34 8.67 -8.17
CA GLN A 552 -18.35 9.19 -7.24
C GLN A 552 -19.76 8.67 -7.61
N LEU A 553 -20.08 8.60 -8.90
CA LEU A 553 -21.34 8.01 -9.39
C LEU A 553 -21.45 6.51 -9.08
N ILE A 554 -20.34 5.75 -9.13
CA ILE A 554 -20.29 4.35 -8.67
C ILE A 554 -20.59 4.23 -7.17
N ALA A 555 -20.07 5.16 -6.34
CA ALA A 555 -20.30 5.14 -4.90
C ALA A 555 -21.71 5.60 -4.49
N MET A 556 -22.39 6.40 -5.33
CA MET A 556 -23.69 7.02 -5.00
C MET A 556 -24.92 6.35 -5.62
N GLU A 557 -24.79 5.55 -6.69
CA GLU A 557 -25.96 4.93 -7.37
C GLU A 557 -25.90 3.39 -7.47
N PRO A 558 -26.36 2.68 -6.43
CA PRO A 558 -26.52 1.22 -6.46
C PRO A 558 -27.67 0.73 -7.34
N ASN A 559 -28.57 1.63 -7.78
CA ASN A 559 -29.83 1.28 -8.44
C ASN A 559 -29.80 1.49 -9.97
N LEU A 560 -30.26 0.46 -10.70
CA LEU A 560 -30.29 0.40 -12.15
C LEU A 560 -31.25 1.46 -12.74
N LYS A 561 -30.74 2.37 -13.59
CA LYS A 561 -31.57 3.34 -14.33
C LYS A 561 -31.07 3.45 -15.77
N THR A 562 -31.94 3.21 -16.74
CA THR A 562 -31.66 3.21 -18.19
C THR A 562 -30.91 4.46 -18.67
N ASN A 563 -31.28 5.64 -18.17
CA ASN A 563 -30.64 6.92 -18.51
C ASN A 563 -29.15 7.01 -18.12
N LEU A 564 -28.66 6.17 -17.20
CA LEU A 564 -27.26 6.15 -16.76
C LEU A 564 -26.34 5.48 -17.78
N PHE A 565 -26.80 4.43 -18.46
CA PHE A 565 -26.07 3.80 -19.56
C PHE A 565 -25.81 4.81 -20.69
N LYS A 566 -26.82 5.61 -21.03
CA LYS A 566 -26.71 6.65 -22.06
C LYS A 566 -25.71 7.74 -21.68
N LEU A 567 -25.57 8.07 -20.39
CA LEU A 567 -24.50 8.94 -19.90
C LEU A 567 -23.13 8.23 -19.97
N ALA A 568 -23.04 7.02 -19.44
CA ALA A 568 -21.78 6.29 -19.32
C ALA A 568 -21.14 6.04 -20.69
N VAL A 569 -21.95 5.69 -21.69
CA VAL A 569 -21.52 5.59 -23.09
C VAL A 569 -21.13 6.95 -23.66
N LYS A 570 -22.00 7.97 -23.54
CA LYS A 570 -21.75 9.31 -24.11
C LYS A 570 -20.52 10.02 -23.53
N CYS A 571 -20.16 9.72 -22.28
CA CYS A 571 -18.99 10.26 -21.59
C CYS A 571 -17.82 9.26 -21.48
N ASN A 572 -17.87 8.11 -22.15
CA ASN A 572 -16.86 7.04 -22.14
C ASN A 572 -16.44 6.56 -20.72
N MET A 573 -17.38 6.53 -19.79
CA MET A 573 -17.21 6.03 -18.41
C MET A 573 -17.23 4.49 -18.37
N ARG A 574 -16.12 3.86 -18.73
CA ARG A 574 -15.99 2.40 -18.79
C ARG A 574 -16.35 1.71 -17.47
N CYS A 575 -15.85 2.19 -16.34
CA CYS A 575 -16.01 1.53 -15.04
C CYS A 575 -17.43 1.68 -14.50
N TYR A 576 -18.07 2.83 -14.70
CA TYR A 576 -19.48 3.04 -14.32
C TYR A 576 -20.43 2.28 -15.27
N LEU A 577 -20.11 2.18 -16.57
CA LEU A 577 -20.81 1.28 -17.49
C LEU A 577 -20.71 -0.18 -17.02
N VAL A 578 -19.51 -0.67 -16.68
CA VAL A 578 -19.33 -2.05 -16.16
C VAL A 578 -20.08 -2.25 -14.84
N HIS A 579 -20.08 -1.28 -13.93
CA HIS A 579 -20.84 -1.34 -12.69
C HIS A 579 -22.35 -1.44 -12.95
N GLN A 580 -22.91 -0.58 -13.81
CA GLN A 580 -24.33 -0.63 -14.19
C GLN A 580 -24.67 -1.92 -14.95
N LEU A 581 -23.80 -2.44 -15.82
CA LEU A 581 -23.96 -3.74 -16.49
C LEU A 581 -23.99 -4.92 -15.49
N LYS A 582 -23.30 -4.85 -14.34
CA LYS A 582 -23.43 -5.88 -13.29
C LYS A 582 -24.86 -5.96 -12.76
N GLN A 583 -25.51 -4.82 -12.53
CA GLN A 583 -26.86 -4.71 -11.93
C GLN A 583 -27.98 -5.29 -12.82
N ILE A 584 -27.78 -5.42 -14.14
CA ILE A 584 -28.73 -6.07 -15.05
C ILE A 584 -28.87 -7.57 -14.70
N LYS A 585 -30.09 -8.06 -14.46
CA LYS A 585 -30.36 -9.47 -14.15
C LYS A 585 -30.97 -10.27 -15.31
N THR A 586 -31.67 -9.64 -16.26
CA THR A 586 -32.37 -10.36 -17.35
C THR A 586 -31.89 -9.97 -18.76
N LYS A 587 -32.11 -10.88 -19.73
CA LYS A 587 -31.88 -10.63 -21.16
C LYS A 587 -32.70 -9.43 -21.66
N GLU A 588 -33.95 -9.34 -21.25
CA GLU A 588 -34.89 -8.27 -21.62
C GLU A 588 -34.42 -6.89 -21.13
N GLN A 589 -33.97 -6.77 -19.88
CA GLN A 589 -33.38 -5.54 -19.36
C GLN A 589 -32.20 -5.06 -20.22
N LEU A 590 -31.34 -5.99 -20.68
CA LEU A 590 -30.24 -5.63 -21.57
C LEU A 590 -30.74 -5.19 -22.96
N VAL A 591 -31.73 -5.86 -23.55
CA VAL A 591 -32.33 -5.44 -24.83
C VAL A 591 -32.95 -4.04 -24.73
N ASN A 592 -33.69 -3.75 -23.65
CA ASN A 592 -34.29 -2.44 -23.39
C ASN A 592 -33.25 -1.33 -23.12
N ILE A 593 -32.03 -1.70 -22.69
CA ILE A 593 -30.90 -0.76 -22.58
C ILE A 593 -30.21 -0.57 -23.93
N LEU A 594 -30.05 -1.62 -24.73
CA LEU A 594 -29.43 -1.54 -26.06
C LEU A 594 -30.26 -0.70 -27.04
N SER A 595 -31.59 -0.77 -26.99
CA SER A 595 -32.49 -0.02 -27.88
C SER A 595 -32.42 1.51 -27.70
N ILE A 596 -31.90 2.01 -26.56
CA ILE A 596 -31.73 3.44 -26.29
C ILE A 596 -30.29 3.96 -26.48
N LEU A 597 -29.35 3.07 -26.83
CA LEU A 597 -27.93 3.35 -27.03
C LEU A 597 -27.58 3.52 -28.51
N ASP A 598 -26.71 4.49 -28.78
CA ASP A 598 -26.14 4.76 -30.10
C ASP A 598 -24.93 3.83 -30.32
N LEU A 599 -25.20 2.59 -30.72
CA LEU A 599 -24.21 1.50 -30.78
C LEU A 599 -23.01 1.82 -31.70
N GLU A 600 -23.25 2.56 -32.78
CA GLU A 600 -22.22 2.98 -33.74
C GLU A 600 -21.21 3.96 -33.15
N LYS A 601 -21.64 4.79 -32.18
CA LYS A 601 -20.80 5.82 -31.53
C LYS A 601 -20.20 5.33 -30.21
N MET A 602 -20.26 4.02 -29.93
CA MET A 602 -19.65 3.42 -28.74
C MET A 602 -18.15 3.23 -28.90
N SER A 603 -17.39 3.47 -27.82
CA SER A 603 -16.00 3.03 -27.77
C SER A 603 -15.93 1.49 -27.76
N SER A 604 -14.92 0.93 -28.43
CA SER A 604 -14.71 -0.52 -28.55
C SER A 604 -14.64 -1.23 -27.20
N GLU A 605 -14.06 -0.59 -26.17
CA GLU A 605 -14.02 -1.12 -24.81
C GLU A 605 -15.40 -1.12 -24.11
N SER A 606 -16.29 -0.19 -24.45
CA SER A 606 -17.68 -0.19 -23.97
C SER A 606 -18.50 -1.29 -24.65
N MET A 607 -18.28 -1.50 -25.95
CA MET A 607 -18.90 -2.58 -26.71
C MET A 607 -18.46 -3.96 -26.20
N LYS A 608 -17.16 -4.15 -25.91
CA LYS A 608 -16.65 -5.37 -25.25
C LYS A 608 -17.35 -5.65 -23.92
N ALA A 609 -17.50 -4.64 -23.06
CA ALA A 609 -18.17 -4.80 -21.77
C ALA A 609 -19.64 -5.25 -21.91
N ILE A 610 -20.37 -4.70 -22.87
CA ILE A 610 -21.73 -5.15 -23.23
C ILE A 610 -21.72 -6.60 -23.71
N VAL A 611 -20.83 -6.96 -24.63
CA VAL A 611 -20.73 -8.32 -25.19
C VAL A 611 -20.43 -9.35 -24.09
N THR A 612 -19.54 -9.03 -23.14
CA THR A 612 -19.31 -9.89 -21.95
C THR A 612 -20.59 -10.10 -21.15
N LYS A 613 -21.43 -9.07 -20.97
CA LYS A 613 -22.72 -9.21 -20.26
C LYS A 613 -23.74 -10.03 -21.05
N ILE A 614 -23.75 -9.97 -22.39
CA ILE A 614 -24.59 -10.84 -23.24
C ILE A 614 -24.23 -12.31 -23.01
N PHE A 615 -22.94 -12.66 -22.95
CA PHE A 615 -22.51 -14.04 -22.68
C PHE A 615 -22.88 -14.49 -21.25
N LEU A 616 -22.67 -13.65 -20.24
CA LEU A 616 -23.09 -13.97 -18.86
C LEU A 616 -24.61 -14.22 -18.75
N LEU A 617 -25.43 -13.45 -19.46
CA LEU A 617 -26.88 -13.64 -19.50
C LEU A 617 -27.33 -14.80 -20.41
N ARG A 618 -26.44 -15.40 -21.21
CA ARG A 618 -26.71 -16.67 -21.92
C ARG A 618 -26.54 -17.89 -21.02
N ASN A 619 -25.69 -17.82 -20.00
CA ASN A 619 -25.42 -18.91 -19.06
C ASN A 619 -26.45 -19.02 -17.90
N VAL A 620 -27.70 -18.62 -18.16
CA VAL A 620 -28.82 -19.04 -17.31
C VAL A 620 -29.15 -20.47 -17.71
N TYR A 621 -29.18 -21.39 -16.75
CA TYR A 621 -29.44 -22.82 -16.96
C TYR A 621 -30.78 -23.05 -17.69
N GLY A 622 -30.87 -24.19 -18.38
CA GLY A 622 -32.02 -24.53 -19.23
C GLY A 622 -33.33 -24.67 -18.46
N ASP A 623 -34.44 -24.60 -19.19
CA ASP A 623 -35.80 -24.63 -18.65
C ASP A 623 -36.03 -25.89 -17.79
N GLY A 624 -36.20 -25.67 -16.48
CA GLY A 624 -36.35 -26.70 -15.46
C GLY A 624 -36.38 -26.06 -14.08
N GLU A 625 -36.91 -26.78 -13.09
CA GLU A 625 -36.94 -26.32 -11.70
C GLU A 625 -35.69 -26.80 -10.94
N TRP A 626 -35.14 -25.95 -10.07
CA TRP A 626 -33.86 -26.19 -9.39
C TRP A 626 -33.96 -25.90 -7.89
N VAL A 627 -33.27 -26.68 -7.08
CA VAL A 627 -33.17 -26.53 -5.61
C VAL A 627 -31.71 -26.52 -5.15
N TYR A 628 -31.44 -25.85 -4.04
CA TYR A 628 -30.11 -25.74 -3.42
C TYR A 628 -30.26 -25.55 -1.90
N PRO A 629 -29.33 -26.05 -1.07
CA PRO A 629 -29.29 -25.71 0.36
C PRO A 629 -28.81 -24.26 0.52
N PHE A 630 -29.34 -23.58 1.54
CA PHE A 630 -29.09 -22.16 1.80
C PHE A 630 -28.93 -21.89 3.30
N ILE A 631 -27.85 -21.22 3.69
CA ILE A 631 -27.59 -20.78 5.06
C ILE A 631 -27.50 -19.24 5.04
N TYR A 632 -28.27 -18.59 5.90
CA TYR A 632 -28.33 -17.14 6.03
C TYR A 632 -28.44 -16.74 7.50
N CYS A 633 -28.12 -15.48 7.80
CA CYS A 633 -28.18 -14.96 9.16
C CYS A 633 -28.95 -13.63 9.18
N GLN A 634 -30.03 -13.57 9.95
CA GLN A 634 -30.83 -12.34 10.10
C GLN A 634 -30.26 -11.46 11.22
N ASN A 635 -30.32 -10.14 11.03
CA ASN A 635 -29.96 -9.13 12.04
C ASN A 635 -28.50 -9.23 12.59
N HIS A 636 -27.56 -9.74 11.81
CA HIS A 636 -26.14 -9.81 12.20
C HIS A 636 -25.29 -8.72 11.54
N PRO A 637 -24.18 -8.27 12.18
CA PRO A 637 -23.13 -7.51 11.51
C PRO A 637 -22.54 -8.30 10.33
N LYS A 638 -21.83 -7.61 9.43
CA LYS A 638 -21.17 -8.30 8.30
C LYS A 638 -20.20 -9.35 8.82
N VAL A 639 -20.24 -10.55 8.25
CA VAL A 639 -19.41 -11.67 8.68
C VAL A 639 -18.54 -12.18 7.53
N GLN A 640 -17.31 -12.54 7.87
CA GLN A 640 -16.46 -13.38 7.06
C GLN A 640 -16.65 -14.82 7.54
N ILE A 641 -17.08 -15.71 6.64
CA ILE A 641 -17.38 -17.10 6.97
C ILE A 641 -16.62 -18.09 6.08
N ARG A 642 -16.47 -19.30 6.59
CA ARG A 642 -16.35 -20.51 5.77
C ARG A 642 -17.62 -21.33 5.91
N VAL A 643 -18.01 -21.97 4.81
CA VAL A 643 -19.17 -22.88 4.79
C VAL A 643 -18.84 -24.06 3.89
N CYS A 644 -19.34 -25.24 4.25
CA CYS A 644 -19.40 -26.40 3.36
C CYS A 644 -20.83 -26.93 3.29
N PHE A 645 -21.20 -27.46 2.12
CA PHE A 645 -22.45 -28.15 1.86
C PHE A 645 -22.14 -29.49 1.19
N ASN A 646 -22.49 -30.58 1.85
CA ASN A 646 -22.32 -31.96 1.39
C ASN A 646 -23.71 -32.59 1.28
N ILE A 647 -24.16 -32.85 0.05
CA ILE A 647 -25.45 -33.48 -0.20
C ILE A 647 -25.19 -34.98 -0.34
N LEU A 648 -25.73 -35.76 0.59
CA LEU A 648 -25.40 -37.18 0.73
C LEU A 648 -26.43 -38.07 0.03
N LYS A 649 -25.93 -39.15 -0.58
CA LYS A 649 -26.75 -40.24 -1.10
C LYS A 649 -27.20 -41.18 0.02
N ASN A 650 -28.11 -42.09 -0.32
CA ASN A 650 -28.63 -43.12 0.59
C ASN A 650 -27.54 -44.08 1.14
N ASP A 651 -26.37 -44.15 0.51
CA ASP A 651 -25.20 -44.91 0.98
C ASP A 651 -24.23 -44.08 1.86
N GLY A 652 -24.57 -42.81 2.13
CA GLY A 652 -23.75 -41.85 2.87
C GLY A 652 -22.65 -41.16 2.06
N SER A 653 -22.51 -41.47 0.75
CA SER A 653 -21.50 -40.82 -0.09
C SER A 653 -21.91 -39.40 -0.51
N PRO A 654 -20.97 -38.43 -0.59
CA PRO A 654 -21.27 -37.09 -1.10
C PRO A 654 -21.56 -37.13 -2.60
N ALA A 655 -22.79 -36.78 -2.98
CA ALA A 655 -23.19 -36.55 -4.36
C ALA A 655 -22.72 -35.19 -4.89
N PHE A 656 -22.82 -34.16 -4.05
CA PHE A 656 -22.43 -32.79 -4.36
C PHE A 656 -21.73 -32.20 -3.14
N GLU A 657 -20.46 -31.83 -3.30
CA GLU A 657 -19.64 -31.17 -2.28
C GLU A 657 -19.34 -29.73 -2.74
N ARG A 658 -19.60 -28.75 -1.87
CA ARG A 658 -19.30 -27.34 -2.13
C ARG A 658 -18.76 -26.64 -0.90
N GLN A 659 -17.46 -26.38 -0.88
CA GLN A 659 -16.76 -25.59 0.13
C GLN A 659 -16.48 -24.16 -0.36
N PHE A 660 -16.59 -23.20 0.56
CA PHE A 660 -16.12 -21.83 0.34
C PHE A 660 -15.13 -21.44 1.44
N ASP A 661 -13.88 -21.17 1.05
CA ASP A 661 -12.78 -20.87 2.00
C ASP A 661 -12.80 -19.45 2.58
N CYS A 662 -13.57 -18.54 1.98
CA CYS A 662 -13.81 -17.19 2.49
C CYS A 662 -15.01 -16.57 1.73
N LEU A 663 -16.13 -16.38 2.42
CA LEU A 663 -17.26 -15.57 1.96
C LEU A 663 -17.44 -14.38 2.90
N TYR A 664 -17.66 -13.21 2.32
CA TYR A 664 -18.17 -12.05 3.05
C TYR A 664 -19.68 -11.97 2.82
N LEU A 665 -20.46 -11.91 3.90
CA LEU A 665 -21.90 -11.70 3.85
C LEU A 665 -22.25 -10.34 4.49
N GLU A 666 -23.07 -9.55 3.81
CA GLU A 666 -23.77 -8.39 4.37
C GLU A 666 -24.91 -8.84 5.31
N SER A 667 -25.59 -7.88 5.96
CA SER A 667 -26.85 -8.17 6.68
C SER A 667 -27.86 -8.81 5.72
N ASP A 668 -28.48 -9.90 6.16
CA ASP A 668 -29.55 -10.62 5.46
C ASP A 668 -29.12 -11.26 4.12
N GLU A 669 -27.81 -11.30 3.82
CA GLU A 669 -27.24 -12.16 2.79
C GLU A 669 -27.03 -13.60 3.33
N GLY A 670 -26.89 -14.54 2.39
CA GLY A 670 -26.68 -15.96 2.70
C GLY A 670 -25.90 -16.68 1.60
N CYS A 671 -25.38 -17.84 1.94
CA CYS A 671 -24.59 -18.70 1.05
C CYS A 671 -25.42 -19.90 0.58
N CYS A 672 -25.18 -20.33 -0.67
CA CYS A 672 -25.87 -21.47 -1.29
C CYS A 672 -24.90 -22.59 -1.68
N GLY A 673 -25.33 -23.83 -1.48
CA GLY A 673 -24.69 -25.02 -2.05
C GLY A 673 -24.88 -25.10 -3.56
N GLU A 674 -24.69 -26.28 -4.14
CA GLU A 674 -24.90 -26.46 -5.58
C GLU A 674 -26.39 -26.51 -5.96
N TYR A 675 -26.66 -26.15 -7.22
CA TYR A 675 -27.99 -26.13 -7.81
C TYR A 675 -28.28 -27.50 -8.43
N MET A 676 -29.22 -28.23 -7.85
CA MET A 676 -29.69 -29.54 -8.33
C MET A 676 -30.97 -29.39 -9.13
N ASN A 677 -31.14 -30.14 -10.21
CA ASN A 677 -32.40 -30.18 -10.94
C ASN A 677 -33.44 -30.99 -10.15
N ILE A 678 -34.66 -30.50 -9.99
CA ILE A 678 -35.71 -31.20 -9.23
C ILE A 678 -36.04 -32.56 -9.88
N GLY A 679 -36.02 -32.66 -11.21
CA GLY A 679 -36.26 -33.92 -11.92
C GLY A 679 -35.17 -34.97 -11.69
N GLU A 680 -33.91 -34.54 -11.54
CA GLU A 680 -32.80 -35.44 -11.18
C GLU A 680 -32.83 -35.83 -9.70
N LEU A 681 -33.23 -34.90 -8.83
CA LEU A 681 -33.38 -35.14 -7.39
C LEU A 681 -34.48 -36.16 -7.08
N LEU A 682 -35.61 -36.07 -7.80
CA LEU A 682 -36.79 -36.92 -7.59
C LEU A 682 -36.74 -38.28 -8.32
N ASP A 683 -35.78 -38.53 -9.22
CA ASP A 683 -35.59 -39.89 -9.77
C ASP A 683 -34.85 -40.76 -8.73
N GLU A 684 -35.62 -41.65 -8.09
CA GLU A 684 -35.15 -42.61 -7.08
C GLU A 684 -33.89 -43.39 -7.54
N LYS A 685 -33.71 -43.61 -8.85
CA LYS A 685 -32.54 -44.30 -9.43
C LYS A 685 -31.21 -43.60 -9.16
N ASN A 686 -31.22 -42.28 -8.91
CA ASN A 686 -30.00 -41.51 -8.65
C ASN A 686 -29.51 -41.63 -7.20
N GLY A 687 -30.37 -42.09 -6.29
CA GLY A 687 -30.05 -42.38 -4.89
C GLY A 687 -29.83 -41.15 -4.00
N TYR A 688 -30.51 -40.03 -4.30
CA TYR A 688 -30.43 -38.78 -3.51
C TYR A 688 -31.45 -38.70 -2.36
N LEU A 689 -32.46 -39.57 -2.33
CA LEU A 689 -33.57 -39.53 -1.38
C LEU A 689 -33.78 -40.89 -0.73
N ASP A 690 -33.70 -40.95 0.61
CA ASP A 690 -34.04 -42.16 1.38
C ASP A 690 -35.41 -41.99 2.01
N GLY A 691 -36.37 -42.85 1.66
CA GLY A 691 -37.78 -42.68 2.07
C GLY A 691 -38.42 -41.34 1.67
N GLY A 692 -37.84 -40.62 0.70
CA GLY A 692 -38.22 -39.25 0.32
C GLY A 692 -37.50 -38.13 1.09
N ALA A 693 -36.58 -38.45 2.01
CA ALA A 693 -35.77 -37.47 2.73
C ALA A 693 -34.42 -37.21 2.02
N LEU A 694 -34.09 -35.93 1.82
CA LEU A 694 -32.79 -35.47 1.33
C LEU A 694 -31.84 -35.24 2.51
N THR A 695 -30.67 -35.88 2.51
CA THR A 695 -29.66 -35.69 3.55
C THR A 695 -28.65 -34.62 3.14
N ILE A 696 -28.48 -33.60 3.99
CA ILE A 696 -27.53 -32.51 3.77
C ILE A 696 -26.66 -32.34 5.01
N GLU A 697 -25.42 -32.79 4.91
CA GLU A 697 -24.35 -32.41 5.83
C GLU A 697 -23.92 -30.97 5.51
N TYR A 698 -23.67 -30.17 6.54
CA TYR A 698 -23.17 -28.82 6.39
C TYR A 698 -22.30 -28.43 7.56
N GLY A 699 -21.43 -27.45 7.35
CA GLY A 699 -20.67 -26.80 8.40
C GLY A 699 -20.59 -25.31 8.17
N LEU A 700 -20.49 -24.55 9.25
CA LEU A 700 -20.35 -23.08 9.24
C LEU A 700 -19.31 -22.66 10.28
N GLN A 701 -18.38 -21.79 9.89
CA GLN A 701 -17.47 -21.10 10.80
C GLN A 701 -17.48 -19.60 10.47
N VAL A 702 -17.71 -18.75 11.48
CA VAL A 702 -17.43 -17.31 11.39
C VAL A 702 -15.95 -17.08 11.70
N GLU A 703 -15.19 -16.53 10.75
CA GLU A 703 -13.77 -16.17 10.91
C GLU A 703 -13.61 -14.76 11.50
N SER A 704 -14.47 -13.80 11.11
CA SER A 704 -14.45 -12.44 11.64
C SER A 704 -15.80 -11.73 11.48
N GLU A 705 -16.03 -10.70 12.29
CA GLU A 705 -17.20 -9.81 12.23
C GLU A 705 -16.78 -8.35 12.02
N GLN A 706 -17.51 -7.58 11.21
CA GLN A 706 -17.34 -6.13 11.11
C GLN A 706 -18.33 -5.42 12.02
N ARG A 707 -17.84 -4.78 13.09
CA ARG A 707 -18.72 -4.03 14.01
C ARG A 707 -19.12 -2.67 13.43
N GLU A 708 -20.00 -1.98 14.15
CA GLU A 708 -20.53 -0.64 13.82
C GLU A 708 -19.43 0.43 13.61
N ASP A 709 -18.26 0.23 14.21
CA ASP A 709 -17.05 1.05 14.01
C ASP A 709 -16.36 0.83 12.65
N GLY A 710 -16.88 -0.09 11.83
CA GLY A 710 -16.31 -0.49 10.54
C GLY A 710 -15.07 -1.39 10.67
N ILE A 711 -14.70 -1.81 11.89
CA ILE A 711 -13.49 -2.58 12.14
C ILE A 711 -13.83 -4.08 12.15
N TRP A 712 -13.15 -4.83 11.29
CA TRP A 712 -13.16 -6.29 11.30
C TRP A 712 -12.41 -6.81 12.54
N LYS A 713 -13.05 -7.71 13.29
CA LYS A 713 -12.53 -8.32 14.51
C LYS A 713 -12.62 -9.84 14.37
N PHE A 714 -11.50 -10.52 14.57
CA PHE A 714 -11.42 -11.98 14.43
C PHE A 714 -12.27 -12.69 15.47
N ASN A 715 -12.92 -13.77 15.08
CA ASN A 715 -13.60 -14.65 16.01
C ASN A 715 -12.59 -15.57 16.68
N PHE A 716 -12.32 -15.33 17.96
CA PHE A 716 -11.49 -16.19 18.80
C PHE A 716 -12.30 -17.02 19.80
N HIS A 717 -13.65 -17.03 19.73
CA HIS A 717 -14.49 -17.77 20.66
C HIS A 717 -14.88 -19.16 20.14
N ASP A 718 -15.04 -19.29 18.82
CA ASP A 718 -15.32 -20.58 18.19
C ASP A 718 -14.04 -21.34 17.83
N LYS A 719 -14.19 -22.64 17.63
CA LYS A 719 -13.13 -23.51 17.16
C LYS A 719 -13.10 -23.52 15.64
N PHE A 720 -11.90 -23.53 15.06
CA PHE A 720 -11.73 -23.67 13.61
C PHE A 720 -12.20 -25.06 13.16
N PHE A 721 -12.74 -25.16 11.94
CA PHE A 721 -13.21 -26.40 11.32
C PHE A 721 -12.27 -27.60 11.56
N GLU A 722 -10.97 -27.39 11.38
CA GLU A 722 -9.95 -28.44 11.41
C GLU A 722 -9.21 -28.54 12.76
N TRP A 723 -9.71 -27.93 13.84
CA TRP A 723 -8.97 -27.87 15.12
C TRP A 723 -8.69 -29.25 15.74
N GLN A 724 -9.50 -30.27 15.42
CA GLN A 724 -9.30 -31.65 15.88
C GLN A 724 -8.16 -32.37 15.12
N THR A 725 -7.85 -31.94 13.90
CA THR A 725 -6.93 -32.63 13.00
C THR A 725 -5.61 -31.89 12.77
N LYS A 726 -5.49 -30.62 13.20
CA LYS A 726 -4.31 -29.79 12.96
C LYS A 726 -3.85 -29.02 14.20
N ASP A 727 -2.62 -29.28 14.62
CA ASP A 727 -1.99 -28.81 15.87
C ASP A 727 -1.58 -27.31 15.87
N TYR A 728 -2.28 -26.44 15.14
CA TYR A 728 -1.93 -25.02 15.02
C TYR A 728 -2.69 -24.07 15.95
N MET A 729 -3.69 -24.56 16.71
CA MET A 729 -4.45 -23.75 17.66
C MET A 729 -3.92 -23.85 19.08
N PHE A 730 -4.08 -22.77 19.85
CA PHE A 730 -3.72 -22.67 21.25
C PHE A 730 -4.95 -22.21 22.07
N GLU A 731 -5.27 -22.91 23.14
CA GLU A 731 -6.40 -22.60 24.01
C GLU A 731 -6.01 -21.72 25.21
N PHE A 732 -6.64 -20.56 25.35
CA PHE A 732 -6.55 -19.73 26.56
C PHE A 732 -7.81 -19.88 27.42
N THR A 733 -7.70 -20.65 28.51
CA THR A 733 -8.83 -20.97 29.39
C THR A 733 -8.89 -20.02 30.59
N PHE A 734 -10.00 -19.30 30.75
CA PHE A 734 -10.21 -18.32 31.84
C PHE A 734 -10.99 -18.92 33.02
N ARG A 735 -10.87 -18.28 34.21
CA ARG A 735 -11.44 -18.78 35.48
C ARG A 735 -12.96 -19.02 35.47
N ARG A 736 -13.72 -18.37 34.56
CA ARG A 736 -15.18 -18.51 34.37
C ARG A 736 -15.58 -19.45 33.21
N ARG A 737 -14.71 -20.38 32.77
CA ARG A 737 -14.93 -21.25 31.60
C ARG A 737 -15.20 -20.52 30.27
N ARG A 738 -14.83 -19.23 30.18
CA ARG A 738 -14.61 -18.60 28.88
C ARG A 738 -13.30 -19.11 28.32
N THR A 739 -13.28 -19.37 27.02
CA THR A 739 -12.11 -19.81 26.29
C THR A 739 -11.88 -18.87 25.10
N VAL A 740 -10.62 -18.65 24.77
CA VAL A 740 -10.17 -17.88 23.61
C VAL A 740 -9.18 -18.75 22.83
N PHE A 741 -9.43 -18.98 21.54
CA PHE A 741 -8.59 -19.78 20.66
C PHE A 741 -7.78 -18.87 19.72
N CYS A 742 -6.46 -18.96 19.76
CA CYS A 742 -5.57 -18.19 18.91
C CYS A 742 -4.61 -19.10 18.14
N HIS A 743 -4.08 -18.62 17.01
CA HIS A 743 -3.14 -19.39 16.18
C HIS A 743 -1.74 -19.41 16.81
N LYS A 744 -1.18 -20.60 17.07
CA LYS A 744 0.14 -20.83 17.72
C LYS A 744 1.26 -20.00 17.10
N GLN A 745 1.26 -19.85 15.78
CA GLN A 745 2.32 -19.13 15.06
C GLN A 745 2.28 -17.62 15.31
N ILE A 746 1.09 -17.04 15.54
CA ILE A 746 0.94 -15.61 15.85
C ILE A 746 1.31 -15.37 17.32
N ILE A 747 0.99 -16.31 18.22
CA ILE A 747 1.51 -16.29 19.60
C ILE A 747 3.05 -16.35 19.59
N LYS A 748 3.64 -17.29 18.84
CA LYS A 748 5.11 -17.45 18.73
C LYS A 748 5.82 -16.23 18.11
N LEU A 749 5.13 -15.46 17.26
CA LEU A 749 5.65 -14.24 16.67
C LEU A 749 5.67 -13.05 17.65
N HIS A 750 4.77 -13.02 18.63
CA HIS A 750 4.51 -11.85 19.49
C HIS A 750 4.70 -12.10 20.99
N SER A 751 4.91 -13.33 21.44
CA SER A 751 5.21 -13.68 22.83
C SER A 751 6.46 -14.54 22.92
N THR A 752 7.42 -14.08 23.72
CA THR A 752 8.62 -14.84 24.12
C THR A 752 8.40 -15.69 25.37
N THR A 753 7.25 -15.54 26.04
CA THR A 753 6.92 -16.14 27.34
C THR A 753 5.91 -17.29 27.25
N ILE A 754 5.09 -17.34 26.21
CA ILE A 754 4.13 -18.43 25.98
C ILE A 754 4.83 -19.53 25.19
N ASP A 755 5.06 -20.67 25.85
CA ASP A 755 5.59 -21.90 25.26
C ASP A 755 4.63 -22.46 24.19
N ALA A 756 4.91 -22.14 22.93
CA ALA A 756 4.11 -22.54 21.77
C ALA A 756 4.11 -24.05 21.47
N ASN A 757 4.88 -24.86 22.22
CA ASN A 757 4.80 -26.32 22.16
C ASN A 757 3.62 -26.87 22.98
N LYS A 758 2.99 -26.04 23.83
CA LYS A 758 1.76 -26.37 24.54
C LYS A 758 0.54 -26.08 23.66
N ASN A 759 -0.54 -26.82 23.91
CA ASN A 759 -1.82 -26.63 23.21
C ASN A 759 -2.82 -25.78 24.02
N SER A 760 -2.51 -25.50 25.29
CA SER A 760 -3.34 -24.66 26.16
C SER A 760 -2.54 -23.96 27.25
N MET A 761 -3.07 -22.85 27.75
CA MET A 761 -2.64 -22.19 28.98
C MET A 761 -3.85 -21.68 29.75
N ARG A 762 -3.84 -21.88 31.07
CA ARG A 762 -4.80 -21.22 31.97
C ARG A 762 -4.33 -19.79 32.23
N VAL A 763 -5.11 -18.81 31.80
CA VAL A 763 -4.71 -17.39 31.88
C VAL A 763 -4.64 -16.95 33.36
N PRO A 764 -3.58 -16.21 33.78
CA PRO A 764 -3.47 -15.68 35.15
C PRO A 764 -4.67 -14.83 35.55
N THR A 765 -5.06 -14.91 36.82
CA THR A 765 -6.38 -14.42 37.28
C THR A 765 -6.52 -12.90 37.38
N PHE A 766 -5.48 -12.14 37.01
CA PHE A 766 -5.48 -10.69 36.92
C PHE A 766 -5.75 -10.16 35.51
N PHE A 767 -5.60 -10.99 34.46
CA PHE A 767 -6.09 -10.67 33.12
C PHE A 767 -7.56 -11.08 33.00
N ASP A 768 -8.42 -10.15 32.61
CA ASP A 768 -9.80 -10.46 32.22
C ASP A 768 -9.88 -10.92 30.74
N SER A 769 -11.01 -11.52 30.36
CA SER A 769 -11.18 -12.08 29.02
C SER A 769 -11.24 -11.03 27.91
N ASN A 770 -11.65 -9.81 28.22
CA ASN A 770 -11.87 -8.75 27.24
C ASN A 770 -10.55 -8.02 26.94
N THR A 771 -9.76 -7.68 27.97
CA THR A 771 -8.40 -7.14 27.79
C THR A 771 -7.55 -8.10 26.98
N PHE A 772 -7.54 -9.39 27.33
CA PHE A 772 -6.80 -10.40 26.56
C PHE A 772 -7.29 -10.54 25.11
N PHE A 773 -8.61 -10.51 24.88
CA PHE A 773 -9.18 -10.51 23.54
C PHE A 773 -8.74 -9.28 22.73
N MET A 774 -8.76 -8.09 23.32
CA MET A 774 -8.31 -6.85 22.68
C MET A 774 -6.80 -6.90 22.33
N CYS A 775 -5.96 -7.42 23.23
CA CYS A 775 -4.55 -7.69 22.94
C CYS A 775 -4.40 -8.68 21.76
N ALA A 776 -5.15 -9.78 21.75
CA ALA A 776 -5.13 -10.75 20.66
C ALA A 776 -5.55 -10.13 19.31
N GLN A 777 -6.57 -9.26 19.27
CA GLN A 777 -6.95 -8.52 18.06
C GLN A 777 -5.79 -7.64 17.54
N ILE A 778 -5.13 -6.88 18.43
CA ILE A 778 -3.96 -6.05 18.07
C ILE A 778 -2.80 -6.93 17.56
N THR A 779 -2.60 -8.09 18.16
CA THR A 779 -1.57 -9.07 17.75
C THR A 779 -1.83 -9.58 16.32
N HIS A 780 -3.10 -9.74 15.94
CA HIS A 780 -3.52 -10.10 14.58
C HIS A 780 -3.65 -8.87 13.65
N GLY A 781 -3.11 -7.70 14.05
CA GLY A 781 -3.00 -6.49 13.23
C GLY A 781 -4.24 -5.58 13.22
N VAL A 782 -5.26 -5.87 14.03
CA VAL A 782 -6.50 -5.07 14.10
C VAL A 782 -6.23 -3.74 14.81
N ARG A 783 -6.56 -2.63 14.13
CA ARG A 783 -6.38 -1.27 14.66
C ARG A 783 -7.56 -0.84 15.52
N LEU A 784 -7.55 -1.26 16.77
CA LEU A 784 -8.54 -0.83 17.75
C LEU A 784 -8.28 0.61 18.22
N GLN A 785 -9.34 1.40 18.39
CA GLN A 785 -9.29 2.61 19.19
C GLN A 785 -9.43 2.21 20.67
N MET A 786 -8.35 2.33 21.43
CA MET A 786 -8.34 2.09 22.88
C MET A 786 -8.56 3.39 23.63
N ASN A 787 -9.34 3.34 24.70
CA ASN A 787 -9.47 4.46 25.63
C ASN A 787 -8.24 4.52 26.56
N THR A 788 -7.99 5.67 27.17
CA THR A 788 -6.81 5.91 28.03
C THR A 788 -6.75 5.04 29.30
N ILE A 789 -7.83 4.33 29.63
CA ILE A 789 -7.85 3.33 30.71
C ILE A 789 -7.26 2.00 30.23
N ASP A 790 -7.61 1.55 29.02
CA ASP A 790 -7.22 0.23 28.48
C ASP A 790 -5.69 0.11 28.30
N TYR A 791 -5.04 1.21 27.91
CA TYR A 791 -3.59 1.29 27.70
C TYR A 791 -2.77 0.81 28.91
N ARG A 792 -3.14 1.21 30.13
CA ARG A 792 -2.42 0.85 31.36
C ARG A 792 -2.47 -0.64 31.71
N SER A 793 -3.37 -1.37 31.06
CA SER A 793 -3.56 -2.82 31.20
C SER A 793 -3.03 -3.62 30.00
N CYS A 794 -2.45 -2.95 28.99
CA CYS A 794 -1.82 -3.57 27.82
C CYS A 794 -0.28 -3.40 27.79
N ASP A 795 0.29 -2.56 28.65
CA ASP A 795 1.74 -2.42 28.86
C ASP A 795 2.34 -3.53 29.77
N VAL A 796 1.59 -4.61 30.07
CA VAL A 796 1.92 -5.72 30.99
C VAL A 796 1.59 -7.08 30.39
#